data_AF-A0AAD7XJV0-F1
#
_entry.id   AF-A0AAD7XJV0-F1
#
_cell.length_a   1.000
_cell.length_b   1.000
_cell.length_c   1.000
_cell.angle_alpha   90.00
_cell.angle_beta   90.00
_cell.angle_gamma   90.00
#
_symmetry.space_group_name_H-M   'P 1'
#
loop_
_entity.id
_entity.type
_entity.pdbx_description
1 polymer ?
#
loop_
_entity_poly.entity_id
_entity_poly.type
_entity_poly.pdbx_seq_one_letter_code
_entity_poly.pdbx_strand_id
1 'polypeptide(L)'
;MEAYDLSSGIGGLRVCGGRRKIHYGGTSIGNPLNLSFGRRPASAGARRRPKGDDESLEKAKPLSRPVSATSLCSNNNNHPETLSFYAYFIESILEHTNKSVPYRNRRVRKCILTFYTSDGTLAVDEPRTKNSGYVQGKLLKRSQVRKPNGDKYGVDDLAVGAEIDVFGRTFVVVDADTRTRTIYEQEFGRPLGPALDYPDDGFEAERARMEISKKYASSSSSSSSRPSSAPALRRKMAAGMKEEKSEVLRFFCAYQDDRPDGDRRSYTLHYFLSDETIEIKEVPTEGVQRFPNLLRRSRLPRNVEATPENPLTDACQPTFVTWKDLRCGSTITAWGRPLLLLSCDRRTEAWFEARGVTQQPLQIARDDAEAFPQTLPPFNGFGAENDLYAMGLSLQPAVINNTQEDYRRFIQADNKVLRFECCLAGETTMYDNGRAFVINYYLGDDTIMVYEPPVRNSGFTGGVFLTRMRYKKHIPDQRSLQKRGMGSVLSRWLRPADFYEGAEVAFEAPATGRLLQTFKVRRADDYTKRVERENHLTIGSRMAIIMEQLAERLCAARIQVRSNFKALDAANERYLPDHVFEAELGRMDDEAVARGNCGNLASLDHEMLDEICWHFAKNTNQNRDGVVRVRYDEFVDALVLAAPMPQLPELKSSSTTNVTHKSLEQALLAPLRHQMKDVAANSGLLRASFHSEDLGNAGTVDADGWYRVLRKHKLHGVLSRDEADQLKQRYSNPSELHAGVEYERLCDKVFEGDFEDYMAALLMVLPERGDLSSVDLNQYRKHLIGGNAIPTVRNYLDKVNGAVRECGGDVQRKLNNTIRAFSSAFGRNHRKKMLRKHLMAFDVSNTGSCSRAEFGDSIKRIIADGYCEFDLRDHALIIGYLFPRAWTRQPYDDLLEVLVARDVKGVVRMHDAAMSQQEDPRFHFR
;
A
#
# COMPACT_ATOMS: atom_id res chain seq x y z
N MET A 1 -56.91 23.74 22.17
CA MET A 1 -58.02 23.79 23.13
C MET A 1 -57.84 22.62 24.09
N GLU A 2 -57.52 22.97 25.35
CA GLU A 2 -57.74 22.25 26.63
C GLU A 2 -57.60 20.71 26.63
N ALA A 3 -56.52 20.13 27.18
CA ALA A 3 -56.19 19.92 28.60
C ALA A 3 -57.12 18.90 29.31
N TYR A 4 -56.56 17.79 29.83
CA TYR A 4 -56.66 17.34 31.23
C TYR A 4 -55.84 16.06 31.49
N ASP A 5 -55.10 16.10 32.60
CA ASP A 5 -54.40 15.02 33.29
C ASP A 5 -55.32 13.90 33.79
N LEU A 6 -54.78 12.68 33.98
CA LEU A 6 -54.79 11.97 35.28
C LEU A 6 -54.00 10.64 35.24
N SER A 7 -53.21 10.46 36.30
CA SER A 7 -52.35 9.36 36.69
C SER A 7 -53.08 8.12 37.26
N SER A 8 -52.50 6.91 37.10
CA SER A 8 -52.69 5.78 38.03
C SER A 8 -51.57 4.70 37.95
N GLY A 9 -50.93 4.43 39.11
CA GLY A 9 -50.84 3.10 39.74
C GLY A 9 -50.02 1.91 39.18
N ILE A 10 -48.82 1.70 39.75
CA ILE A 10 -48.28 0.47 40.39
C ILE A 10 -48.20 -0.88 39.60
N GLY A 11 -46.98 -1.43 39.51
CA GLY A 11 -46.70 -2.86 39.30
C GLY A 11 -45.21 -3.20 39.34
N GLY A 12 -44.72 -3.68 40.49
CA GLY A 12 -43.30 -3.99 40.74
C GLY A 12 -42.79 -5.33 40.17
N LEU A 13 -41.48 -5.41 39.93
CA LEU A 13 -40.76 -6.61 39.47
C LEU A 13 -39.66 -7.00 40.47
N ARG A 14 -39.70 -8.28 40.87
CA ARG A 14 -38.85 -8.93 41.88
C ARG A 14 -37.44 -9.22 41.37
N VAL A 15 -36.50 -9.03 42.29
CA VAL A 15 -35.11 -9.50 42.30
C VAL A 15 -35.06 -10.94 42.85
N CYS A 16 -34.25 -11.81 42.23
CA CYS A 16 -33.82 -13.09 42.82
C CYS A 16 -32.29 -13.12 42.90
N GLY A 17 -31.76 -13.17 44.13
CA GLY A 17 -30.35 -13.39 44.43
C GLY A 17 -30.06 -14.85 44.82
N GLY A 18 -28.80 -15.26 44.71
CA GLY A 18 -28.33 -16.58 45.13
C GLY A 18 -26.81 -16.65 45.28
N ARG A 19 -26.36 -16.60 46.55
CA ARG A 19 -24.97 -16.66 47.06
C ARG A 19 -24.25 -17.98 46.70
N ARG A 20 -22.90 -17.96 46.64
CA ARG A 20 -22.07 -18.96 47.35
C ARG A 20 -20.59 -18.56 47.54
N LYS A 21 -20.02 -19.12 48.60
CA LYS A 21 -18.85 -18.74 49.41
C LYS A 21 -17.50 -19.26 48.85
N ILE A 22 -16.45 -18.60 49.35
CA ILE A 22 -15.00 -18.89 49.28
C ILE A 22 -14.63 -20.10 50.16
N HIS A 23 -13.68 -20.94 49.71
CA HIS A 23 -12.81 -21.74 50.57
C HIS A 23 -11.39 -21.87 49.98
N TYR A 24 -10.40 -21.70 50.86
CA TYR A 24 -8.96 -21.94 50.65
C TYR A 24 -8.61 -23.40 50.95
N GLY A 25 -7.58 -23.93 50.28
CA GLY A 25 -6.90 -25.17 50.67
C GLY A 25 -5.82 -25.52 49.66
N GLY A 26 -4.55 -25.43 50.07
CA GLY A 26 -3.40 -25.88 49.29
C GLY A 26 -2.89 -27.25 49.74
N THR A 27 -2.16 -27.94 48.86
CA THR A 27 -1.06 -28.84 49.22
C THR A 27 -0.24 -29.25 47.99
N SER A 28 1.07 -29.37 48.22
CA SER A 28 2.15 -29.84 47.35
C SER A 28 2.20 -31.37 47.22
N ILE A 29 3.23 -31.86 46.48
CA ILE A 29 3.69 -33.25 46.23
C ILE A 29 3.17 -33.74 44.87
N GLY A 30 3.95 -34.21 43.89
CA GLY A 30 5.31 -34.72 43.80
C GLY A 30 5.30 -35.80 42.71
N ASN A 31 6.17 -35.72 41.70
CA ASN A 31 6.48 -36.81 40.76
C ASN A 31 6.90 -38.09 41.53
N PRO A 32 6.81 -39.35 41.01
CA PRO A 32 7.26 -39.73 39.65
C PRO A 32 6.65 -41.03 38.99
N LEU A 33 7.17 -41.35 37.79
CA LEU A 33 7.30 -42.68 37.11
C LEU A 33 6.21 -43.26 36.17
N ASN A 34 6.59 -43.27 34.88
CA ASN A 34 6.65 -44.37 33.89
C ASN A 34 5.44 -45.31 33.65
N LEU A 35 4.99 -45.35 32.38
CA LEU A 35 5.06 -46.54 31.51
C LEU A 35 4.88 -46.19 30.01
N SER A 36 5.62 -46.92 29.18
CA SER A 36 5.82 -46.98 27.72
C SER A 36 4.56 -47.02 26.82
N PHE A 37 4.55 -46.56 25.56
CA PHE A 37 5.22 -47.13 24.36
C PHE A 37 5.37 -46.12 23.18
N GLY A 38 6.41 -46.34 22.32
CA GLY A 38 6.84 -45.51 21.16
C GLY A 38 5.89 -45.48 19.94
N ARG A 39 6.12 -44.68 18.89
CA ARG A 39 7.30 -44.51 18.00
C ARG A 39 7.37 -43.10 17.38
N ARG A 40 8.57 -42.62 17.05
CA ARG A 40 8.86 -41.48 16.14
C ARG A 40 9.66 -41.97 14.90
N PRO A 41 9.52 -41.33 13.73
CA PRO A 41 10.47 -41.46 12.62
C PRO A 41 11.57 -40.37 12.71
N ALA A 42 12.75 -40.70 12.16
CA ALA A 42 13.95 -39.87 12.15
C ALA A 42 14.07 -39.03 10.86
N SER A 43 14.54 -37.78 11.00
CA SER A 43 15.16 -37.01 9.91
C SER A 43 16.41 -36.32 10.46
N ALA A 44 17.54 -36.49 9.76
CA ALA A 44 18.83 -35.92 10.12
C ALA A 44 19.24 -34.89 9.06
N GLY A 45 19.48 -33.65 9.50
CA GLY A 45 20.07 -32.58 8.71
C GLY A 45 21.56 -32.42 9.02
N ALA A 46 22.39 -32.30 7.99
CA ALA A 46 23.81 -32.00 8.10
C ALA A 46 24.08 -30.51 7.78
N ARG A 47 24.77 -29.84 8.70
CA ARG A 47 25.24 -28.45 8.63
C ARG A 47 26.44 -28.30 7.68
N ARG A 48 26.58 -27.15 7.02
CA ARG A 48 27.82 -26.66 6.40
C ARG A 48 28.13 -25.22 6.87
N ARG A 49 29.41 -24.96 7.12
CA ARG A 49 30.10 -23.65 7.25
C ARG A 49 31.57 -23.86 6.76
N PRO A 50 32.38 -22.82 6.51
CA PRO A 50 32.44 -22.00 5.30
C PRO A 50 33.85 -22.10 4.63
N LYS A 51 34.08 -21.42 3.50
CA LYS A 51 35.40 -21.27 2.86
C LYS A 51 35.67 -19.79 2.59
N GLY A 52 36.84 -19.31 2.98
CA GLY A 52 37.44 -18.03 2.59
C GLY A 52 38.87 -18.26 2.09
N ASP A 53 39.19 -17.54 1.01
CA ASP A 53 40.43 -16.91 0.55
C ASP A 53 41.74 -17.73 0.46
N ASP A 54 42.31 -17.89 -0.74
CA ASP A 54 43.37 -16.98 -1.26
C ASP A 54 43.90 -17.40 -2.66
N GLU A 55 44.50 -16.43 -3.35
CA GLU A 55 44.89 -16.41 -4.78
C GLU A 55 46.21 -17.11 -5.17
N SER A 56 46.27 -17.46 -6.47
CA SER A 56 47.43 -17.47 -7.38
C SER A 56 48.47 -18.61 -7.32
N LEU A 57 48.59 -19.35 -8.44
CA LEU A 57 49.82 -19.55 -9.23
C LEU A 57 49.58 -20.44 -10.46
N GLU A 58 50.27 -20.09 -11.54
CA GLU A 58 50.11 -20.53 -12.93
C GLU A 58 50.56 -21.97 -13.27
N LYS A 59 50.09 -22.42 -14.45
CA LYS A 59 50.72 -23.33 -15.45
C LYS A 59 50.85 -24.83 -15.15
N ALA A 60 50.12 -25.64 -15.94
CA ALA A 60 50.64 -26.40 -17.09
C ALA A 60 49.77 -27.63 -17.41
N LYS A 61 49.53 -27.89 -18.72
CA LYS A 61 48.93 -29.13 -19.24
C LYS A 61 49.86 -30.33 -18.98
N PRO A 62 49.39 -31.52 -18.57
CA PRO A 62 50.19 -32.72 -18.65
C PRO A 62 50.07 -33.37 -20.04
N LEU A 63 51.22 -33.53 -20.68
CA LEU A 63 51.50 -34.42 -21.79
C LEU A 63 51.44 -35.88 -21.33
N SER A 64 50.96 -36.74 -22.22
CA SER A 64 51.05 -38.19 -22.11
C SER A 64 52.48 -38.67 -22.38
N ARG A 65 52.99 -39.57 -21.53
CA ARG A 65 54.09 -40.49 -21.83
C ARG A 65 54.17 -41.62 -20.79
N PRO A 66 54.92 -42.71 -21.04
CA PRO A 66 54.40 -44.06 -21.23
C PRO A 66 54.79 -45.01 -20.08
N VAL A 67 54.28 -46.25 -20.10
CA VAL A 67 54.84 -47.34 -19.28
C VAL A 67 55.25 -48.48 -20.21
N SER A 68 56.55 -48.74 -20.22
CA SER A 68 57.20 -49.90 -20.84
C SER A 68 57.43 -51.01 -19.83
N ALA A 69 57.49 -52.23 -20.35
CA ALA A 69 57.50 -53.54 -19.73
C ALA A 69 58.75 -53.87 -18.87
N THR A 70 58.71 -55.07 -18.23
CA THR A 70 59.78 -56.11 -18.03
C THR A 70 59.51 -56.83 -16.68
N SER A 71 59.59 -58.15 -16.45
CA SER A 71 59.56 -59.40 -17.23
C SER A 71 59.57 -60.61 -16.26
N LEU A 72 58.96 -61.73 -16.68
CA LEU A 72 59.36 -63.15 -16.52
C LEU A 72 59.62 -63.78 -15.13
N CYS A 73 58.88 -64.86 -14.85
CA CYS A 73 59.49 -66.18 -14.66
C CYS A 73 58.51 -67.29 -15.10
N SER A 74 59.08 -68.23 -15.87
CA SER A 74 58.45 -69.35 -16.57
C SER A 74 58.42 -70.61 -15.69
N ASN A 75 57.43 -71.48 -15.91
CA ASN A 75 57.65 -72.94 -15.91
C ASN A 75 56.52 -73.67 -16.67
N ASN A 76 56.89 -74.18 -17.84
CA ASN A 76 56.51 -75.44 -18.48
C ASN A 76 55.10 -76.02 -18.22
N ASN A 77 54.20 -75.79 -19.18
CA ASN A 77 53.84 -76.81 -20.19
C ASN A 77 53.06 -76.12 -21.31
N ASN A 78 53.56 -76.26 -22.54
CA ASN A 78 52.86 -75.84 -23.75
C ASN A 78 51.64 -76.74 -23.98
N HIS A 79 50.49 -76.35 -23.41
CA HIS A 79 49.18 -76.72 -23.92
C HIS A 79 48.34 -75.45 -24.10
N PRO A 80 47.56 -75.34 -25.18
CA PRO A 80 46.70 -74.20 -25.41
C PRO A 80 45.53 -74.25 -24.42
N GLU A 81 45.62 -73.47 -23.34
CA GLU A 81 44.70 -73.60 -22.18
C GLU A 81 43.20 -73.42 -22.52
N THR A 82 42.85 -72.81 -23.65
CA THR A 82 41.45 -72.56 -24.03
C THR A 82 41.22 -72.59 -25.54
N LEU A 83 40.15 -73.26 -25.95
CA LEU A 83 39.58 -73.25 -27.30
C LEU A 83 38.28 -72.45 -27.30
N SER A 84 38.17 -71.46 -28.18
CA SER A 84 36.98 -70.61 -28.30
C SER A 84 36.23 -70.85 -29.61
N PHE A 85 34.92 -71.04 -29.49
CA PHE A 85 33.98 -71.31 -30.58
C PHE A 85 32.83 -70.30 -30.56
N TYR A 86 32.40 -69.88 -31.74
CA TYR A 86 31.21 -69.09 -31.95
C TYR A 86 30.04 -70.04 -32.17
N ALA A 87 28.96 -69.88 -31.41
CA ALA A 87 27.78 -70.73 -31.47
C ALA A 87 26.50 -69.91 -31.34
N TYR A 88 25.35 -70.54 -31.58
CA TYR A 88 24.06 -69.96 -31.22
C TYR A 88 23.11 -71.03 -30.67
N PHE A 89 22.10 -70.60 -29.93
CA PHE A 89 20.92 -71.42 -29.66
C PHE A 89 19.65 -70.64 -29.99
N ILE A 90 18.58 -71.36 -30.29
CA ILE A 90 17.27 -70.80 -30.61
C ILE A 90 16.41 -70.79 -29.34
N GLU A 91 15.86 -69.64 -28.98
CA GLU A 91 14.98 -69.48 -27.81
C GLU A 91 13.56 -69.14 -28.26
N SER A 92 12.58 -69.91 -27.80
CA SER A 92 11.16 -69.66 -28.08
C SER A 92 10.63 -68.47 -27.26
N ILE A 93 9.91 -67.55 -27.89
CA ILE A 93 9.28 -66.38 -27.27
C ILE A 93 7.84 -66.75 -26.87
N LEU A 94 7.52 -66.72 -25.58
CA LEU A 94 6.22 -67.15 -25.03
C LEU A 94 5.16 -66.03 -25.00
N GLU A 95 5.56 -64.77 -24.81
CA GLU A 95 4.65 -63.61 -24.71
C GLU A 95 4.95 -62.58 -25.80
N HIS A 96 3.93 -62.19 -26.57
CA HIS A 96 4.04 -61.17 -27.63
C HIS A 96 3.10 -59.98 -27.34
N THR A 97 3.56 -58.77 -27.66
CA THR A 97 2.72 -57.56 -27.68
C THR A 97 2.26 -57.29 -29.12
N ASN A 98 1.16 -56.57 -29.34
CA ASN A 98 0.65 -56.27 -30.70
C ASN A 98 1.65 -55.56 -31.64
N LYS A 99 2.77 -55.02 -31.11
CA LYS A 99 3.87 -54.43 -31.88
C LYS A 99 4.94 -55.44 -32.35
N SER A 100 4.98 -56.66 -31.79
CA SER A 100 5.96 -57.70 -32.11
C SER A 100 5.41 -58.79 -33.05
N VAL A 101 4.20 -58.61 -33.57
CA VAL A 101 3.46 -59.58 -34.40
C VAL A 101 4.16 -60.01 -35.71
N PRO A 102 5.04 -59.22 -36.37
CA PRO A 102 5.71 -59.69 -37.59
C PRO A 102 6.89 -60.64 -37.35
N TYR A 103 7.38 -60.78 -36.11
CA TYR A 103 8.62 -61.49 -35.82
C TYR A 103 8.31 -62.82 -35.11
N ARG A 104 8.68 -63.92 -35.75
CA ARG A 104 8.34 -65.32 -35.38
C ARG A 104 8.57 -65.59 -33.89
N ASN A 105 7.86 -66.60 -33.36
CA ASN A 105 7.92 -67.13 -31.98
C ASN A 105 9.31 -67.63 -31.50
N ARG A 106 10.41 -67.28 -32.18
CA ARG A 106 11.78 -67.73 -31.91
C ARG A 106 12.77 -66.56 -32.09
N ARG A 107 13.78 -66.48 -31.22
CA ARG A 107 14.93 -65.57 -31.33
C ARG A 107 16.24 -66.34 -31.36
N VAL A 108 17.26 -65.81 -32.02
CA VAL A 108 18.59 -66.41 -32.12
C VAL A 108 19.55 -65.70 -31.17
N ARG A 109 20.18 -66.45 -30.26
CA ARG A 109 21.14 -65.91 -29.28
C ARG A 109 22.55 -66.38 -29.61
N LYS A 110 23.34 -65.46 -30.16
CA LYS A 110 24.75 -65.65 -30.50
C LYS A 110 25.55 -65.76 -29.21
N CYS A 111 26.41 -66.76 -29.07
CA CYS A 111 27.19 -67.06 -27.88
C CYS A 111 28.64 -67.44 -28.26
N ILE A 112 29.55 -67.29 -27.31
CA ILE A 112 30.94 -67.72 -27.39
C ILE A 112 31.12 -68.87 -26.38
N LEU A 113 31.39 -70.06 -26.89
CA LEU A 113 31.72 -71.25 -26.13
C LEU A 113 33.23 -71.31 -25.92
N THR A 114 33.67 -71.37 -24.67
CA THR A 114 35.08 -71.56 -24.33
C THR A 114 35.26 -72.93 -23.70
N PHE A 115 36.02 -73.80 -24.35
CA PHE A 115 36.40 -75.13 -23.89
C PHE A 115 37.83 -75.09 -23.32
N TYR A 116 37.99 -75.57 -22.09
CA TYR A 116 39.28 -75.62 -21.42
C TYR A 116 39.88 -77.01 -21.60
N THR A 117 40.95 -77.12 -22.38
CA THR A 117 41.62 -78.39 -22.70
C THR A 117 42.26 -79.04 -21.47
N SER A 118 42.65 -78.23 -20.48
CA SER A 118 43.30 -78.68 -19.24
C SER A 118 42.44 -79.63 -18.40
N ASP A 119 41.12 -79.42 -18.37
CA ASP A 119 40.20 -80.11 -17.48
C ASP A 119 38.87 -80.53 -18.15
N GLY A 120 38.70 -80.25 -19.44
CA GLY A 120 37.50 -80.61 -20.21
C GLY A 120 36.24 -79.84 -19.76
N THR A 121 36.41 -78.63 -19.22
CA THR A 121 35.28 -77.79 -18.77
C THR A 121 34.82 -76.82 -19.85
N LEU A 122 33.55 -76.39 -19.78
CA LEU A 122 32.94 -75.43 -20.71
C LEU A 122 32.50 -74.15 -19.97
N ALA A 123 32.65 -73.02 -20.65
CA ALA A 123 32.04 -71.74 -20.28
C ALA A 123 31.30 -71.16 -21.49
N VAL A 124 30.17 -70.48 -21.25
CA VAL A 124 29.35 -69.86 -22.31
C VAL A 124 29.17 -68.39 -21.98
N ASP A 125 29.61 -67.52 -22.88
CA ASP A 125 29.49 -66.06 -22.76
C ASP A 125 28.70 -65.50 -23.95
N GLU A 126 27.68 -64.69 -23.70
CA GLU A 126 26.91 -64.01 -24.75
C GLU A 126 27.41 -62.56 -24.93
N PRO A 127 27.85 -62.18 -26.13
CA PRO A 127 28.28 -60.81 -26.42
C PRO A 127 27.13 -59.82 -26.28
N ARG A 128 27.42 -58.66 -25.67
CA ARG A 128 26.43 -57.60 -25.47
C ARG A 128 26.10 -56.94 -26.81
N THR A 129 24.85 -57.02 -27.24
CA THR A 129 24.34 -56.34 -28.43
C THR A 129 23.53 -55.13 -28.02
N LYS A 130 23.78 -53.98 -28.66
CA LYS A 130 23.01 -52.77 -28.42
C LYS A 130 21.54 -53.02 -28.79
N ASN A 131 20.63 -52.43 -28.01
CA ASN A 131 19.19 -52.49 -28.26
C ASN A 131 18.61 -53.91 -28.32
N SER A 132 19.26 -54.91 -27.68
CA SER A 132 18.75 -56.29 -27.62
C SER A 132 17.51 -56.43 -26.73
N GLY A 133 17.36 -55.58 -25.71
CA GLY A 133 16.19 -55.56 -24.83
C GLY A 133 16.13 -56.68 -23.80
N TYR A 134 17.13 -57.58 -23.74
CA TYR A 134 17.23 -58.66 -22.76
C TYR A 134 18.59 -58.66 -22.05
N VAL A 135 18.67 -59.32 -20.89
CA VAL A 135 19.92 -59.43 -20.13
C VAL A 135 20.91 -60.33 -20.89
N GLN A 136 22.11 -59.80 -21.11
CA GLN A 136 23.22 -60.43 -21.84
C GLN A 136 24.48 -60.48 -20.96
N GLY A 137 25.37 -61.42 -21.25
CA GLY A 137 26.63 -61.62 -20.52
C GLY A 137 26.94 -63.09 -20.33
N LYS A 138 27.56 -63.47 -19.21
CA LYS A 138 27.94 -64.85 -18.92
C LYS A 138 26.71 -65.74 -18.70
N LEU A 139 26.45 -66.67 -19.65
CA LEU A 139 25.36 -67.64 -19.58
C LEU A 139 25.73 -68.85 -18.72
N LEU A 140 26.97 -69.31 -18.82
CA LEU A 140 27.47 -70.44 -18.05
C LEU A 140 28.87 -70.13 -17.52
N LYS A 141 29.03 -70.19 -16.20
CA LYS A 141 30.35 -70.17 -15.56
C LYS A 141 31.10 -71.46 -15.90
N ARG A 142 32.44 -71.40 -15.94
CA ARG A 142 33.31 -72.56 -16.18
C ARG A 142 32.85 -73.74 -15.32
N SER A 143 32.36 -74.79 -15.96
CA SER A 143 31.78 -75.95 -15.31
C SER A 143 31.97 -77.20 -16.17
N GLN A 144 31.99 -78.36 -15.52
CA GLN A 144 32.04 -79.64 -16.22
C GLN A 144 30.64 -79.95 -16.78
N VAL A 145 30.49 -79.86 -18.09
CA VAL A 145 29.24 -80.22 -18.78
C VAL A 145 29.35 -81.66 -19.27
N ARG A 146 28.27 -82.42 -19.12
CA ARG A 146 28.15 -83.79 -19.64
C ARG A 146 27.21 -83.82 -20.83
N LYS A 147 27.50 -84.70 -21.79
CA LYS A 147 26.64 -85.05 -22.92
C LYS A 147 25.33 -85.71 -22.43
N PRO A 148 24.28 -85.77 -23.25
CA PRO A 148 23.04 -86.48 -22.92
C PRO A 148 23.25 -87.97 -22.56
N ASN A 149 24.30 -88.61 -23.12
CA ASN A 149 24.68 -89.99 -22.82
C ASN A 149 25.48 -90.16 -21.50
N GLY A 150 25.82 -89.06 -20.82
CA GLY A 150 26.56 -89.05 -19.55
C GLY A 150 28.07 -88.82 -19.64
N ASP A 151 28.65 -88.89 -20.85
CA ASP A 151 30.09 -88.69 -21.09
C ASP A 151 30.50 -87.21 -21.05
N LYS A 152 31.79 -86.94 -20.90
CA LYS A 152 32.33 -85.57 -20.97
C LYS A 152 32.49 -85.12 -22.42
N TYR A 153 32.28 -83.84 -22.68
CA TYR A 153 32.63 -83.24 -23.96
C TYR A 153 34.15 -83.24 -24.15
N GLY A 154 34.60 -83.72 -25.30
CA GLY A 154 35.99 -83.69 -25.74
C GLY A 154 36.17 -82.77 -26.95
N VAL A 155 37.43 -82.63 -27.36
CA VAL A 155 37.83 -81.84 -28.55
C VAL A 155 37.17 -82.40 -29.83
N ASP A 156 36.89 -83.71 -29.85
CA ASP A 156 36.23 -84.41 -30.96
C ASP A 156 34.78 -83.98 -31.19
N ASP A 157 34.10 -83.48 -30.15
CA ASP A 157 32.68 -83.13 -30.20
C ASP A 157 32.43 -81.68 -30.65
N LEU A 158 33.49 -80.87 -30.77
CA LEU A 158 33.43 -79.43 -30.98
C LEU A 158 33.84 -79.05 -32.42
N ALA A 159 33.24 -79.70 -33.40
CA ALA A 159 33.42 -79.36 -34.81
C ALA A 159 32.50 -78.19 -35.23
N VAL A 160 32.89 -77.45 -36.27
CA VAL A 160 31.99 -76.46 -36.90
C VAL A 160 30.81 -77.21 -37.53
N GLY A 161 29.59 -76.82 -37.14
CA GLY A 161 28.33 -77.50 -37.47
C GLY A 161 27.86 -78.51 -36.41
N ALA A 162 28.64 -78.79 -35.36
CA ALA A 162 28.24 -79.71 -34.29
C ALA A 162 27.18 -79.09 -33.37
N GLU A 163 26.27 -79.93 -32.89
CA GLU A 163 25.25 -79.59 -31.89
C GLU A 163 25.72 -80.02 -30.50
N ILE A 164 25.77 -79.08 -29.56
CA ILE A 164 26.25 -79.27 -28.20
C ILE A 164 25.11 -79.00 -27.24
N ASP A 165 24.66 -80.04 -26.53
CA ASP A 165 23.65 -79.91 -25.50
C ASP A 165 24.28 -79.51 -24.16
N VAL A 166 23.92 -78.32 -23.69
CA VAL A 166 24.39 -77.75 -22.43
C VAL A 166 23.17 -77.38 -21.59
N PHE A 167 22.94 -78.12 -20.50
CA PHE A 167 21.83 -77.90 -19.54
C PHE A 167 20.45 -77.70 -20.19
N GLY A 168 20.11 -78.57 -21.15
CA GLY A 168 18.80 -78.55 -21.83
C GLY A 168 18.67 -77.48 -22.93
N ARG A 169 19.78 -76.86 -23.34
CA ARG A 169 19.85 -75.98 -24.52
C ARG A 169 20.84 -76.54 -25.53
N THR A 170 20.40 -76.66 -26.78
CA THR A 170 21.23 -77.12 -27.89
C THR A 170 21.92 -75.92 -28.55
N PHE A 171 23.25 -75.89 -28.48
CA PHE A 171 24.11 -74.89 -29.11
C PHE A 171 24.66 -75.43 -30.42
N VAL A 172 24.46 -74.72 -31.52
CA VAL A 172 25.06 -75.05 -32.81
C VAL A 172 26.34 -74.25 -32.98
N VAL A 173 27.48 -74.92 -33.15
CA VAL A 173 28.77 -74.27 -33.41
C VAL A 173 28.79 -73.78 -34.86
N VAL A 174 29.01 -72.50 -35.08
CA VAL A 174 29.04 -71.89 -36.42
C VAL A 174 30.44 -71.54 -36.88
N ASP A 175 31.34 -71.20 -35.95
CA ASP A 175 32.71 -70.84 -36.29
C ASP A 175 33.62 -71.10 -35.08
N ALA A 176 34.93 -71.06 -35.31
CA ALA A 176 35.95 -71.16 -34.28
C ALA A 176 36.95 -70.02 -34.44
N ASP A 177 37.45 -69.51 -33.31
CA ASP A 177 38.45 -68.45 -33.32
C ASP A 177 39.70 -68.85 -34.12
N THR A 178 40.40 -67.86 -34.70
CA THR A 178 41.58 -68.13 -35.56
C THR A 178 42.65 -68.93 -34.83
N ARG A 179 42.82 -68.68 -33.53
CA ARG A 179 43.72 -69.45 -32.67
C ARG A 179 43.24 -70.90 -32.51
N THR A 180 41.95 -71.10 -32.23
CA THR A 180 41.32 -72.43 -32.13
C THR A 180 41.49 -73.23 -33.41
N ARG A 181 41.28 -72.61 -34.58
CA ARG A 181 41.48 -73.24 -35.89
C ARG A 181 42.92 -73.72 -36.08
N THR A 182 43.90 -72.87 -35.74
CA THR A 182 45.33 -73.20 -35.84
C THR A 182 45.69 -74.37 -34.92
N ILE A 183 45.15 -74.40 -33.70
CA ILE A 183 45.39 -75.48 -32.73
C ILE A 183 44.75 -76.80 -33.21
N TYR A 184 43.53 -76.76 -33.75
CA TYR A 184 42.86 -77.94 -34.30
C TYR A 184 43.63 -78.55 -35.48
N GLU A 185 44.21 -77.72 -36.32
CA GLU A 185 45.03 -78.14 -37.45
C GLU A 185 46.41 -78.68 -37.00
N GLN A 186 47.09 -78.00 -36.07
CA GLN A 186 48.46 -78.32 -35.67
C GLN A 186 48.55 -79.41 -34.59
N GLU A 187 47.72 -79.37 -33.55
CA GLU A 187 47.83 -80.28 -32.40
C GLU A 187 46.90 -81.49 -32.51
N PHE A 188 45.72 -81.31 -33.11
CA PHE A 188 44.70 -82.36 -33.22
C PHE A 188 44.63 -82.96 -34.63
N GLY A 189 45.37 -82.42 -35.61
CA GLY A 189 45.45 -82.93 -36.98
C GLY A 189 44.13 -82.90 -37.75
N ARG A 190 43.19 -82.03 -37.34
CA ARG A 190 41.82 -81.97 -37.86
C ARG A 190 41.43 -80.53 -38.22
N PRO A 191 41.51 -80.14 -39.50
CA PRO A 191 41.08 -78.80 -39.90
C PRO A 191 39.56 -78.65 -39.68
N LEU A 192 39.17 -77.60 -38.94
CA LEU A 192 37.77 -77.24 -38.75
C LEU A 192 37.19 -76.72 -40.07
N GLY A 193 35.92 -77.06 -40.34
CA GLY A 193 35.19 -76.62 -41.54
C GLY A 193 35.11 -75.08 -41.69
N PRO A 194 34.69 -74.58 -42.86
CA PRO A 194 34.46 -73.14 -43.08
C PRO A 194 33.37 -72.61 -42.13
N ALA A 195 33.43 -71.32 -41.81
CA ALA A 195 32.43 -70.67 -40.96
C ALA A 195 31.02 -70.78 -41.58
N LEU A 196 30.04 -71.11 -40.75
CA LEU A 196 28.63 -71.18 -41.11
C LEU A 196 27.93 -69.86 -40.78
N ASP A 197 26.90 -69.52 -41.56
CA ASP A 197 26.06 -68.36 -41.28
C ASP A 197 25.13 -68.61 -40.09
N TYR A 198 24.88 -67.57 -39.30
CA TYR A 198 23.84 -67.59 -38.29
C TYR A 198 22.44 -67.58 -38.95
N PRO A 199 21.46 -68.31 -38.41
CA PRO A 199 20.09 -68.21 -38.91
C PRO A 199 19.50 -66.82 -38.65
N ASP A 200 18.81 -66.27 -39.66
CA ASP A 200 18.13 -64.97 -39.55
C ASP A 200 16.83 -65.08 -38.74
N ASP A 201 16.75 -64.27 -37.68
CA ASP A 201 15.57 -64.15 -36.81
C ASP A 201 14.76 -62.87 -37.03
N GLY A 202 15.16 -62.02 -37.99
CA GLY A 202 14.51 -60.75 -38.33
C GLY A 202 14.76 -59.60 -37.34
N PHE A 203 15.29 -59.88 -36.13
CA PHE A 203 15.57 -58.85 -35.12
C PHE A 203 16.85 -58.06 -35.44
N GLU A 204 17.78 -58.63 -36.21
CA GLU A 204 19.00 -57.94 -36.65
C GLU A 204 18.66 -56.81 -37.65
N ALA A 205 17.74 -57.04 -38.58
CA ALA A 205 17.25 -56.01 -39.51
C ALA A 205 16.46 -54.89 -38.81
N GLU A 206 15.63 -55.21 -37.82
CA GLU A 206 14.88 -54.22 -37.04
C GLU A 206 15.82 -53.36 -36.17
N ARG A 207 16.82 -53.97 -35.53
CA ARG A 207 17.87 -53.23 -34.81
C ARG A 207 18.63 -52.31 -35.74
N ALA A 208 18.94 -52.73 -36.97
CA ALA A 208 19.57 -51.87 -37.97
C ALA A 208 18.65 -50.70 -38.41
N ARG A 209 17.32 -50.88 -38.44
CA ARG A 209 16.36 -49.78 -38.69
C ARG A 209 16.29 -48.80 -37.53
N MET A 210 16.34 -49.28 -36.28
CA MET A 210 16.33 -48.45 -35.08
C MET A 210 17.68 -47.80 -34.77
N GLU A 211 18.78 -48.38 -35.24
CA GLU A 211 20.10 -47.75 -35.26
C GLU A 211 20.09 -46.63 -36.29
N ILE A 212 19.53 -45.48 -35.90
CA ILE A 212 19.67 -44.21 -36.62
C ILE A 212 21.15 -43.94 -36.78
N SER A 213 21.67 -44.30 -37.95
CA SER A 213 23.01 -43.99 -38.39
C SER A 213 23.20 -42.47 -38.34
N LYS A 214 24.15 -42.02 -37.51
CA LYS A 214 24.74 -40.67 -37.54
C LYS A 214 25.51 -40.46 -38.87
N LYS A 215 24.90 -40.69 -40.03
CA LYS A 215 25.40 -40.31 -41.37
C LYS A 215 25.11 -38.83 -41.64
N TYR A 216 25.54 -37.96 -40.74
CA TYR A 216 25.50 -36.51 -40.95
C TYR A 216 26.79 -35.83 -40.47
N ALA A 217 27.93 -36.44 -40.81
CA ALA A 217 29.23 -35.81 -40.57
C ALA A 217 30.23 -35.97 -41.74
N SER A 218 29.90 -36.61 -42.86
CA SER A 218 30.84 -36.74 -43.98
C SER A 218 30.14 -37.00 -45.33
N SER A 219 29.57 -35.96 -45.94
CA SER A 219 29.41 -35.88 -47.40
C SER A 219 29.04 -34.44 -47.75
N SER A 220 30.05 -33.70 -48.15
CA SER A 220 29.93 -32.39 -48.79
C SER A 220 29.47 -32.57 -50.24
N SER A 221 28.17 -32.45 -50.48
CA SER A 221 27.63 -32.04 -51.78
C SER A 221 26.20 -31.50 -51.63
N SER A 222 26.10 -30.16 -51.81
CA SER A 222 24.94 -29.37 -52.22
C SER A 222 23.59 -29.46 -51.48
N SER A 223 23.27 -28.33 -50.82
CA SER A 223 21.94 -27.70 -50.70
C SER A 223 20.77 -28.49 -50.08
N SER A 224 20.71 -28.48 -48.75
CA SER A 224 19.55 -27.98 -47.99
C SER A 224 19.90 -27.98 -46.50
N SER A 225 19.77 -26.80 -45.88
CA SER A 225 20.25 -26.49 -44.54
C SER A 225 19.54 -27.34 -43.48
N ARG A 226 20.24 -28.35 -42.94
CA ARG A 226 19.90 -28.88 -41.62
C ARG A 226 20.13 -27.79 -40.58
N PRO A 227 19.14 -27.44 -39.75
CA PRO A 227 19.35 -26.45 -38.69
C PRO A 227 20.44 -26.98 -37.76
N SER A 228 21.54 -26.24 -37.67
CA SER A 228 22.61 -26.53 -36.72
C SER A 228 21.99 -26.68 -35.33
N SER A 229 22.34 -27.74 -34.60
CA SER A 229 21.83 -27.94 -33.25
C SER A 229 22.08 -26.68 -32.42
N ALA A 230 21.09 -26.27 -31.63
CA ALA A 230 21.14 -25.03 -30.85
C ALA A 230 22.48 -24.80 -30.09
N PRO A 231 23.18 -25.83 -29.57
CA PRO A 231 24.49 -25.66 -28.94
C PRO A 231 25.64 -25.31 -29.90
N ALA A 232 25.59 -25.74 -31.16
CA ALA A 232 26.62 -25.47 -32.16
C ALA A 232 26.45 -24.07 -32.79
N LEU A 233 25.20 -23.64 -32.97
CA LEU A 233 24.85 -22.28 -33.42
C LEU A 233 25.23 -21.25 -32.35
N ARG A 234 24.96 -21.57 -31.08
CA ARG A 234 25.35 -20.76 -29.92
C ARG A 234 26.87 -20.65 -29.73
N ARG A 235 27.63 -21.71 -30.04
CA ARG A 235 29.10 -21.67 -30.04
C ARG A 235 29.68 -20.81 -31.17
N LYS A 236 29.08 -20.85 -32.36
CA LYS A 236 29.47 -19.98 -33.48
C LYS A 236 29.14 -18.51 -33.22
N MET A 237 27.97 -18.22 -32.63
CA MET A 237 27.60 -16.87 -32.17
C MET A 237 28.52 -16.38 -31.04
N ALA A 238 28.82 -17.23 -30.05
CA ALA A 238 29.70 -16.89 -28.94
C ALA A 238 31.17 -16.69 -29.37
N ALA A 239 31.63 -17.35 -30.43
CA ALA A 239 32.97 -17.16 -30.98
C ALA A 239 33.13 -15.84 -31.77
N GLY A 240 32.03 -15.21 -32.21
CA GLY A 240 32.02 -13.90 -32.87
C GLY A 240 31.78 -12.72 -31.92
N MET A 241 31.23 -12.98 -30.73
CA MET A 241 31.07 -11.98 -29.67
C MET A 241 32.42 -11.78 -28.99
N LYS A 242 33.14 -10.72 -29.36
CA LYS A 242 34.22 -10.17 -28.52
C LYS A 242 33.70 -10.04 -27.09
N GLU A 243 34.56 -10.26 -26.10
CA GLU A 243 34.32 -9.97 -24.69
C GLU A 243 34.13 -8.46 -24.46
N GLU A 244 33.11 -7.86 -25.07
CA GLU A 244 32.61 -6.56 -24.63
C GLU A 244 32.05 -6.75 -23.23
N LYS A 245 32.50 -5.91 -22.29
CA LYS A 245 31.94 -5.80 -20.94
C LYS A 245 30.42 -5.83 -21.06
N SER A 246 29.78 -6.90 -20.60
CA SER A 246 28.33 -7.03 -20.60
C SER A 246 27.72 -5.93 -19.75
N GLU A 247 27.35 -4.82 -20.37
CA GLU A 247 26.67 -3.72 -19.71
C GLU A 247 25.23 -4.11 -19.44
N VAL A 248 24.79 -3.88 -18.20
CA VAL A 248 23.44 -4.19 -17.73
C VAL A 248 22.83 -2.90 -17.21
N LEU A 249 21.67 -2.57 -17.74
CA LEU A 249 20.87 -1.43 -17.31
C LEU A 249 19.93 -1.90 -16.19
N ARG A 250 20.00 -1.24 -15.02
CA ARG A 250 19.20 -1.58 -13.84
C ARG A 250 18.18 -0.49 -13.54
N PHE A 251 16.93 -0.91 -13.34
CA PHE A 251 15.79 -0.08 -12.97
C PHE A 251 15.10 -0.62 -11.72
N PHE A 252 14.58 0.29 -10.89
CA PHE A 252 13.73 -0.01 -9.75
C PHE A 252 12.28 0.17 -10.16
N CYS A 253 11.47 -0.86 -9.92
CA CYS A 253 10.09 -0.90 -10.37
C CYS A 253 9.14 -1.19 -9.20
N ALA A 254 7.90 -0.75 -9.33
CA ALA A 254 6.82 -1.15 -8.44
C ALA A 254 5.62 -1.67 -9.22
N TYR A 255 4.85 -2.52 -8.56
CA TYR A 255 3.61 -3.11 -9.05
C TYR A 255 2.57 -3.06 -7.94
N GLN A 256 1.33 -2.80 -8.31
CA GLN A 256 0.19 -3.00 -7.44
C GLN A 256 -0.79 -3.89 -8.17
N ASP A 257 -1.09 -5.05 -7.57
CA ASP A 257 -2.24 -5.82 -8.02
C ASP A 257 -3.50 -5.00 -7.70
N ASP A 258 -4.37 -4.91 -8.69
CA ASP A 258 -5.53 -4.03 -8.68
C ASP A 258 -6.76 -4.72 -8.06
N ARG A 259 -6.61 -5.98 -7.66
CA ARG A 259 -7.62 -6.70 -6.88
C ARG A 259 -7.74 -6.11 -5.46
N PRO A 260 -8.90 -6.24 -4.81
CA PRO A 260 -9.10 -5.76 -3.44
C PRO A 260 -8.12 -6.39 -2.43
N ASP A 261 -7.78 -7.67 -2.60
CA ASP A 261 -6.77 -8.39 -1.80
C ASP A 261 -5.37 -8.35 -2.43
N GLY A 262 -5.15 -7.42 -3.36
CA GLY A 262 -3.94 -7.33 -4.16
C GLY A 262 -2.73 -6.79 -3.38
N ASP A 263 -1.61 -7.51 -3.44
CA ASP A 263 -0.35 -7.06 -2.84
C ASP A 263 0.34 -5.98 -3.70
N ARG A 264 1.02 -5.08 -3.02
CA ARG A 264 2.00 -4.17 -3.62
C ARG A 264 3.39 -4.74 -3.48
N ARG A 265 4.15 -4.75 -4.58
CA ARG A 265 5.47 -5.37 -4.62
C ARG A 265 6.48 -4.51 -5.36
N SER A 266 7.70 -4.53 -4.84
CA SER A 266 8.85 -3.87 -5.45
C SER A 266 9.68 -4.88 -6.23
N TYR A 267 10.15 -4.49 -7.40
CA TYR A 267 10.93 -5.31 -8.31
C TYR A 267 12.18 -4.58 -8.78
N THR A 268 13.18 -5.34 -9.22
CA THR A 268 14.37 -4.83 -9.90
C THR A 268 14.45 -5.40 -11.29
N LEU A 269 14.38 -4.53 -12.30
CA LEU A 269 14.50 -4.90 -13.70
C LEU A 269 15.94 -4.77 -14.17
N HIS A 270 16.45 -5.81 -14.81
CA HIS A 270 17.76 -5.85 -15.45
C HIS A 270 17.56 -6.02 -16.95
N TYR A 271 18.08 -5.07 -17.74
CA TYR A 271 18.09 -5.12 -19.19
C TYR A 271 19.54 -5.36 -19.67
N PHE A 272 19.75 -6.48 -20.36
CA PHE A 272 21.06 -6.90 -20.83
C PHE A 272 21.27 -6.38 -22.27
N LEU A 273 22.24 -5.48 -22.45
CA LEU A 273 22.51 -4.86 -23.76
C LEU A 273 23.10 -5.85 -24.77
N SER A 274 23.73 -6.92 -24.29
CA SER A 274 24.36 -7.93 -25.14
C SER A 274 23.38 -8.71 -26.01
N ASP A 275 22.18 -8.97 -25.50
CA ASP A 275 21.20 -9.87 -26.12
C ASP A 275 19.77 -9.33 -26.09
N GLU A 276 19.59 -8.07 -25.68
CA GLU A 276 18.29 -7.37 -25.54
C GLU A 276 17.29 -8.16 -24.68
N THR A 277 17.78 -8.88 -23.67
CA THR A 277 16.95 -9.67 -22.77
C THR A 277 16.65 -8.92 -21.47
N ILE A 278 15.51 -9.23 -20.88
CA ILE A 278 15.02 -8.65 -19.62
C ILE A 278 14.91 -9.73 -18.56
N GLU A 279 15.45 -9.47 -17.38
CA GLU A 279 15.23 -10.26 -16.16
C GLU A 279 14.58 -9.36 -15.10
N ILE A 280 13.53 -9.86 -14.44
CA ILE A 280 12.81 -9.10 -13.41
C ILE A 280 12.89 -9.88 -12.10
N LYS A 281 13.54 -9.27 -11.10
CA LYS A 281 13.75 -9.85 -9.77
C LYS A 281 12.80 -9.24 -8.78
N GLU A 282 12.31 -10.05 -7.85
CA GLU A 282 11.47 -9.58 -6.76
C GLU A 282 12.33 -9.14 -5.58
N VAL A 283 12.01 -7.99 -4.99
CA VAL A 283 12.66 -7.53 -3.77
C VAL A 283 12.04 -8.32 -2.60
N PRO A 284 12.84 -8.95 -1.73
CA PRO A 284 12.30 -9.75 -0.64
C PRO A 284 11.53 -8.89 0.36
N THR A 285 10.22 -9.17 0.49
CA THR A 285 9.32 -8.52 1.46
C THR A 285 9.06 -9.45 2.65
N GLU A 286 8.95 -8.90 3.85
CA GLU A 286 8.58 -9.66 5.05
C GLU A 286 7.14 -10.23 4.93
N GLY A 287 6.90 -11.41 5.51
CA GLY A 287 5.60 -12.08 5.43
C GLY A 287 5.27 -12.76 4.09
N VAL A 288 6.09 -12.57 3.05
CA VAL A 288 5.91 -13.19 1.73
C VAL A 288 6.92 -14.30 1.49
N GLN A 289 6.48 -15.41 0.86
CA GLN A 289 7.39 -16.47 0.43
C GLN A 289 8.40 -15.91 -0.58
N ARG A 290 9.70 -16.08 -0.29
CA ARG A 290 10.77 -15.53 -1.12
C ARG A 290 10.85 -16.26 -2.46
N PHE A 291 10.47 -15.56 -3.53
CA PHE A 291 10.77 -15.95 -4.91
C PHE A 291 11.84 -15.02 -5.47
N PRO A 292 12.93 -15.55 -6.08
CA PRO A 292 14.03 -14.70 -6.54
C PRO A 292 13.68 -13.89 -7.80
N ASN A 293 12.89 -14.47 -8.72
CA ASN A 293 12.58 -13.89 -10.01
C ASN A 293 11.07 -13.87 -10.24
N LEU A 294 10.55 -12.70 -10.67
CA LEU A 294 9.22 -12.58 -11.28
C LEU A 294 9.26 -13.09 -12.72
N LEU A 295 10.28 -12.68 -13.48
CA LEU A 295 10.48 -13.07 -14.87
C LEU A 295 11.92 -13.53 -15.07
N ARG A 296 12.08 -14.77 -15.56
CA ARG A 296 13.39 -15.28 -15.98
C ARG A 296 13.86 -14.55 -17.24
N ARG A 297 15.18 -14.31 -17.32
CA ARG A 297 15.87 -13.70 -18.47
C ARG A 297 15.33 -14.21 -19.81
N SER A 298 14.61 -13.36 -20.53
CA SER A 298 14.05 -13.63 -21.86
C SER A 298 13.82 -12.33 -22.63
N ARG A 299 13.58 -12.39 -23.95
CA ARG A 299 13.18 -11.20 -24.72
C ARG A 299 11.71 -10.92 -24.45
N LEU A 300 11.40 -9.73 -23.92
CA LEU A 300 10.04 -9.37 -23.52
C LEU A 300 9.27 -8.80 -24.73
N PRO A 301 8.14 -9.39 -25.14
CA PRO A 301 7.29 -8.82 -26.19
C PRO A 301 6.58 -7.55 -25.68
N ARG A 302 6.47 -6.54 -26.54
CA ARG A 302 5.83 -5.24 -26.25
C ARG A 302 4.31 -5.36 -26.26
N ASN A 303 3.75 -6.13 -27.19
CA ASN A 303 2.32 -6.40 -27.29
C ASN A 303 2.03 -7.85 -26.87
N VAL A 304 1.47 -8.04 -25.68
CA VAL A 304 1.14 -9.36 -25.13
C VAL A 304 -0.19 -9.89 -25.68
N GLU A 305 -1.07 -9.02 -26.19
CA GLU A 305 -2.44 -9.36 -26.59
C GLU A 305 -2.53 -10.28 -27.83
N ALA A 306 -1.45 -10.42 -28.60
CA ALA A 306 -1.38 -11.31 -29.74
C ALA A 306 -0.57 -12.55 -29.37
N THR A 307 -1.20 -13.54 -28.74
CA THR A 307 -0.70 -14.92 -28.88
C THR A 307 -1.17 -15.36 -30.26
N PRO A 308 -0.29 -15.53 -31.27
CA PRO A 308 -0.75 -16.00 -32.58
C PRO A 308 -1.38 -17.37 -32.38
N GLU A 309 -2.60 -17.57 -32.89
CA GLU A 309 -3.31 -18.85 -32.79
C GLU A 309 -2.51 -19.97 -33.47
N ASN A 310 -1.66 -19.60 -34.43
CA ASN A 310 -0.81 -20.53 -35.15
C ASN A 310 0.61 -19.94 -35.38
N PRO A 311 1.64 -20.42 -34.66
CA PRO A 311 3.00 -19.86 -34.70
C PRO A 311 3.74 -20.06 -36.04
N LEU A 312 3.15 -20.78 -37.00
CA LEU A 312 3.72 -21.01 -38.33
C LEU A 312 3.17 -20.08 -39.42
N THR A 313 1.98 -19.48 -39.26
CA THR A 313 1.27 -18.76 -40.34
C THR A 313 1.11 -17.27 -40.08
N ASP A 314 1.12 -16.81 -38.83
CA ASP A 314 1.03 -15.39 -38.53
C ASP A 314 2.39 -14.71 -38.65
N ALA A 315 2.60 -14.02 -39.77
CA ALA A 315 3.79 -13.21 -40.08
C ALA A 315 3.92 -11.92 -39.24
N CYS A 316 3.30 -11.86 -38.05
CA CYS A 316 3.53 -10.76 -37.12
C CYS A 316 4.77 -11.07 -36.27
N GLN A 317 5.94 -10.59 -36.71
CA GLN A 317 7.12 -10.62 -35.84
C GLN A 317 6.78 -9.86 -34.54
N PRO A 318 6.83 -10.51 -33.36
CA PRO A 318 6.52 -9.84 -32.11
C PRO A 318 7.52 -8.70 -31.91
N THR A 319 7.02 -7.47 -31.74
CA THR A 319 7.86 -6.33 -31.38
C THR A 319 8.36 -6.55 -29.96
N PHE A 320 9.68 -6.48 -29.76
CA PHE A 320 10.30 -6.67 -28.45
C PHE A 320 10.60 -5.33 -27.78
N VAL A 321 10.57 -5.33 -26.45
CA VAL A 321 10.93 -4.16 -25.64
C VAL A 321 12.41 -3.84 -25.85
N THR A 322 12.68 -2.60 -26.26
CA THR A 322 14.04 -2.10 -26.49
C THR A 322 14.42 -1.10 -25.39
N TRP A 323 15.71 -0.80 -25.23
CA TRP A 323 16.19 0.24 -24.30
C TRP A 323 15.51 1.61 -24.49
N LYS A 324 15.02 1.92 -25.70
CA LYS A 324 14.27 3.15 -26.00
C LYS A 324 12.94 3.24 -25.26
N ASP A 325 12.32 2.10 -24.97
CA ASP A 325 11.03 2.01 -24.28
C ASP A 325 11.18 2.11 -22.75
N LEU A 326 12.42 2.09 -22.23
CA LEU A 326 12.72 2.17 -20.80
C LEU A 326 12.99 3.63 -20.39
N ARG A 327 12.00 4.24 -19.74
CA ARG A 327 12.07 5.60 -19.18
C ARG A 327 11.53 5.60 -17.76
N CYS A 328 12.22 6.27 -16.83
CA CYS A 328 11.70 6.52 -15.50
C CYS A 328 10.35 7.27 -15.60
N GLY A 329 9.34 6.78 -14.89
CA GLY A 329 7.94 7.24 -14.95
C GLY A 329 7.07 6.58 -15.98
N SER A 330 7.63 5.81 -16.90
CA SER A 330 6.87 5.00 -17.83
C SER A 330 6.53 3.63 -17.25
N THR A 331 5.46 3.04 -17.74
CA THR A 331 5.00 1.69 -17.36
C THR A 331 5.38 0.68 -18.42
N ILE A 332 5.93 -0.47 -18.01
CA ILE A 332 6.19 -1.60 -18.89
C ILE A 332 5.22 -2.74 -18.57
N THR A 333 4.65 -3.38 -19.60
CA THR A 333 3.73 -4.50 -19.38
C THR A 333 4.48 -5.83 -19.47
N ALA A 334 4.69 -6.50 -18.34
CA ALA A 334 5.28 -7.84 -18.30
C ALA A 334 4.17 -8.90 -18.19
N TRP A 335 3.80 -9.53 -19.31
CA TRP A 335 2.78 -10.59 -19.37
C TRP A 335 1.46 -10.25 -18.65
N GLY A 336 0.96 -9.04 -18.88
CA GLY A 336 -0.28 -8.53 -18.26
C GLY A 336 -0.10 -7.82 -16.92
N ARG A 337 1.13 -7.73 -16.39
CA ARG A 337 1.45 -6.93 -15.19
C ARG A 337 2.08 -5.59 -15.57
N PRO A 338 1.39 -4.46 -15.40
CA PRO A 338 1.96 -3.13 -15.60
C PRO A 338 2.97 -2.78 -14.48
N LEU A 339 4.26 -2.82 -14.78
CA LEU A 339 5.33 -2.43 -13.88
C LEU A 339 5.70 -0.97 -14.09
N LEU A 340 5.57 -0.15 -13.06
CA LEU A 340 5.97 1.25 -13.07
C LEU A 340 7.47 1.37 -12.82
N LEU A 341 8.21 2.04 -13.72
CA LEU A 341 9.62 2.35 -13.55
C LEU A 341 9.77 3.58 -12.65
N LEU A 342 10.31 3.42 -11.44
CA LEU A 342 10.46 4.51 -10.47
C LEU A 342 11.74 5.31 -10.72
N SER A 343 12.88 4.63 -10.72
CA SER A 343 14.20 5.21 -10.83
C SER A 343 15.18 4.22 -11.46
N CYS A 344 16.37 4.69 -11.83
CA CYS A 344 17.44 3.86 -12.35
C CYS A 344 18.73 4.05 -11.54
N ASP A 345 19.65 3.10 -11.67
CA ASP A 345 20.99 3.24 -11.11
C ASP A 345 21.76 4.39 -11.77
N ARG A 346 22.70 4.98 -11.02
CA ARG A 346 23.62 6.02 -11.50
C ARG A 346 24.40 5.62 -12.77
N ARG A 347 24.74 4.34 -12.90
CA ARG A 347 25.40 3.82 -14.12
C ARG A 347 24.46 3.82 -15.32
N THR A 348 23.22 3.40 -15.12
CA THR A 348 22.17 3.41 -16.14
C THR A 348 21.89 4.86 -16.57
N GLU A 349 21.78 5.78 -15.62
CA GLU A 349 21.57 7.21 -15.86
C GLU A 349 22.66 7.81 -16.76
N ALA A 350 23.94 7.64 -16.39
CA ALA A 350 25.06 8.12 -17.19
C ALA A 350 25.09 7.48 -18.60
N TRP A 351 24.68 6.22 -18.73
CA TRP A 351 24.62 5.52 -20.02
C TRP A 351 23.55 6.11 -20.96
N PHE A 352 22.39 6.51 -20.41
CA PHE A 352 21.33 7.18 -21.16
C PHE A 352 21.70 8.64 -21.49
N GLU A 353 22.34 9.34 -20.55
CA GLU A 353 22.80 10.72 -20.73
C GLU A 353 23.82 10.83 -21.87
N ALA A 354 24.77 9.88 -21.94
CA ALA A 354 25.73 9.79 -23.05
C ALA A 354 25.07 9.59 -24.44
N ARG A 355 23.79 9.21 -24.47
CA ARG A 355 22.98 9.02 -25.69
C ARG A 355 21.92 10.10 -25.88
N GLY A 356 22.00 11.20 -25.12
CA GLY A 356 21.10 12.34 -25.22
C GLY A 356 19.72 12.10 -24.61
N VAL A 357 19.59 11.14 -23.69
CA VAL A 357 18.34 10.86 -22.98
C VAL A 357 18.56 11.09 -21.49
N THR A 358 17.98 12.15 -20.95
CA THR A 358 18.01 12.39 -19.49
C THR A 358 16.92 11.55 -18.81
N GLN A 359 17.32 10.67 -17.88
CA GLN A 359 16.38 9.92 -17.05
C GLN A 359 16.01 10.78 -15.83
N GLN A 360 14.74 11.09 -15.64
CA GLN A 360 14.26 11.81 -14.46
C GLN A 360 13.66 10.79 -13.47
N PRO A 361 14.28 10.54 -12.30
CA PRO A 361 13.67 9.67 -11.29
C PRO A 361 12.36 10.29 -10.79
N LEU A 362 11.39 9.46 -10.44
CA LEU A 362 10.14 9.95 -9.87
C LEU A 362 10.40 10.57 -8.50
N GLN A 363 9.88 11.78 -8.30
CA GLN A 363 9.81 12.37 -6.97
C GLN A 363 8.76 11.61 -6.17
N ILE A 364 9.24 10.81 -5.21
CA ILE A 364 8.43 9.89 -4.44
C ILE A 364 8.56 10.27 -2.97
N ALA A 365 7.43 10.56 -2.32
CA ALA A 365 7.38 10.59 -0.87
C ALA A 365 7.50 9.17 -0.31
N ARG A 366 8.11 9.01 0.88
CA ARG A 366 8.16 7.69 1.54
C ARG A 366 6.74 7.18 1.75
N ASP A 367 6.48 5.93 1.35
CA ASP A 367 5.27 5.20 1.72
C ASP A 367 5.38 4.81 3.21
N ASP A 368 5.39 5.81 4.10
CA ASP A 368 5.08 5.57 5.49
C ASP A 368 3.60 5.18 5.46
N ALA A 369 3.31 3.88 5.63
CA ALA A 369 1.94 3.38 5.67
C ALA A 369 1.14 4.33 6.56
N GLU A 370 0.31 5.17 5.94
CA GLU A 370 -0.23 6.38 6.55
C GLU A 370 -0.95 5.99 7.83
N ALA A 371 -0.23 6.09 8.96
CA ALA A 371 -0.80 5.85 10.26
C ALA A 371 -1.88 6.91 10.37
N PHE A 372 -3.13 6.46 10.42
CA PHE A 372 -4.26 7.36 10.57
C PHE A 372 -3.92 8.33 11.69
N PRO A 373 -4.01 9.66 11.47
CA PRO A 373 -3.71 10.61 12.52
C PRO A 373 -4.62 10.21 13.70
N GLN A 374 -4.02 9.82 14.82
CA GLN A 374 -4.79 9.48 16.01
C GLN A 374 -5.44 10.78 16.49
N THR A 375 -6.66 11.03 16.04
CA THR A 375 -7.45 12.15 16.52
C THR A 375 -7.96 11.79 17.91
N LEU A 376 -7.96 12.78 18.79
CA LEU A 376 -8.57 12.63 20.10
C LEU A 376 -10.07 12.42 19.89
N PRO A 377 -10.72 11.50 20.63
CA PRO A 377 -12.16 11.40 20.61
C PRO A 377 -12.80 12.63 21.26
N PRO A 378 -14.06 12.94 20.93
CA PRO A 378 -14.86 13.89 21.68
C PRO A 378 -14.84 13.68 23.18
N PHE A 379 -14.74 14.79 23.91
CA PHE A 379 -15.12 14.78 25.31
C PHE A 379 -16.54 14.23 25.43
N ASN A 380 -16.69 13.19 26.25
CA ASN A 380 -17.92 12.40 26.29
C ASN A 380 -19.02 13.02 27.18
N GLY A 381 -18.74 14.15 27.83
CA GLY A 381 -19.63 14.85 28.76
C GLY A 381 -19.46 14.43 30.23
N PHE A 382 -18.53 13.52 30.54
CA PHE A 382 -18.29 13.02 31.89
C PHE A 382 -16.85 13.29 32.33
N GLY A 383 -16.68 13.67 33.59
CA GLY A 383 -15.36 14.03 34.13
C GLY A 383 -14.96 15.45 33.77
N ALA A 384 -13.66 15.73 33.77
CA ALA A 384 -13.11 17.02 33.38
C ALA A 384 -12.48 16.93 32.00
N GLU A 385 -12.52 18.03 31.23
CA GLU A 385 -11.99 18.07 29.86
C GLU A 385 -10.46 17.89 29.78
N ASN A 386 -9.78 18.03 30.91
CA ASN A 386 -8.35 17.82 31.06
C ASN A 386 -7.98 16.40 31.55
N ASP A 387 -8.93 15.47 31.60
CA ASP A 387 -8.70 14.07 31.94
C ASP A 387 -8.14 13.29 30.74
N LEU A 388 -6.83 13.00 30.75
CA LEU A 388 -6.15 12.26 29.68
C LEU A 388 -6.71 10.85 29.49
N TYR A 389 -7.27 10.24 30.54
CA TYR A 389 -7.86 8.91 30.44
C TYR A 389 -9.20 8.97 29.72
N ALA A 390 -10.05 9.94 30.05
CA ALA A 390 -11.29 10.18 29.32
C ALA A 390 -11.04 10.54 27.85
N MET A 391 -9.91 11.20 27.56
CA MET A 391 -9.46 11.53 26.20
C MET A 391 -8.76 10.38 25.46
N GLY A 392 -8.53 9.23 26.10
CA GLY A 392 -7.83 8.09 25.48
C GLY A 392 -6.33 8.31 25.24
N LEU A 393 -5.73 9.35 25.84
CA LEU A 393 -4.30 9.67 25.76
C LEU A 393 -3.45 8.86 26.72
N SER A 394 -4.02 8.46 27.86
CA SER A 394 -3.33 7.69 28.88
C SER A 394 -4.20 6.52 29.32
N LEU A 395 -3.60 5.33 29.43
CA LEU A 395 -4.27 4.17 30.02
C LEU A 395 -4.42 4.32 31.54
N GLN A 396 -3.54 5.10 32.18
CA GLN A 396 -3.63 5.40 33.59
C GLN A 396 -4.40 6.71 33.80
N PRO A 397 -5.35 6.79 34.75
CA PRO A 397 -6.03 8.02 35.10
C PRO A 397 -5.01 9.13 35.40
N ALA A 398 -4.97 10.14 34.53
CA ALA A 398 -4.04 11.25 34.60
C ALA A 398 -4.74 12.51 34.13
N VAL A 399 -4.41 13.64 34.74
CA VAL A 399 -4.93 14.97 34.38
C VAL A 399 -3.79 15.80 33.80
N ILE A 400 -4.09 16.68 32.83
CA ILE A 400 -3.11 17.61 32.26
C ILE A 400 -2.76 18.62 33.35
N ASN A 401 -1.80 18.28 34.20
CA ASN A 401 -1.32 19.17 35.24
C ASN A 401 -0.12 19.91 34.68
N ASN A 402 -0.26 21.19 34.34
CA ASN A 402 0.90 22.06 34.16
C ASN A 402 1.39 22.52 35.54
N THR A 403 1.88 21.55 36.32
CA THR A 403 1.89 21.60 37.80
C THR A 403 2.78 22.71 38.38
N GLN A 404 3.74 23.22 37.60
CA GLN A 404 4.67 24.24 38.10
C GLN A 404 4.22 25.67 37.79
N GLU A 405 3.64 25.92 36.62
CA GLU A 405 3.22 27.27 36.23
C GLU A 405 1.92 27.67 36.92
N ASP A 406 0.96 26.74 37.00
CA ASP A 406 -0.29 26.97 37.71
C ASP A 406 -0.04 27.15 39.21
N TYR A 407 0.91 26.41 39.79
CA TYR A 407 1.31 26.57 41.19
C TYR A 407 2.05 27.90 41.44
N ARG A 408 2.92 28.32 40.52
CA ARG A 408 3.56 29.65 40.57
C ARG A 408 2.52 30.77 40.49
N ARG A 409 1.55 30.65 39.57
CA ARG A 409 0.44 31.61 39.44
C ARG A 409 -0.38 31.66 40.71
N PHE A 410 -0.75 30.50 41.24
CA PHE A 410 -1.49 30.38 42.49
C PHE A 410 -0.77 31.13 43.62
N ILE A 411 0.54 30.93 43.81
CA ILE A 411 1.32 31.64 44.85
C ILE A 411 1.40 33.14 44.59
N GLN A 412 1.66 33.56 43.35
CA GLN A 412 1.86 34.97 43.00
C GLN A 412 0.57 35.80 43.01
N ALA A 413 -0.56 35.15 42.72
CA ALA A 413 -1.87 35.75 42.60
C ALA A 413 -2.83 35.34 43.72
N ASP A 414 -2.33 34.66 44.75
CA ASP A 414 -3.13 34.28 45.91
C ASP A 414 -3.75 35.54 46.54
N ASN A 415 -5.03 35.46 46.90
CA ASN A 415 -5.84 36.57 47.41
C ASN A 415 -6.06 37.78 46.49
N LYS A 416 -5.63 37.73 45.22
CA LYS A 416 -5.98 38.77 44.23
C LYS A 416 -7.30 38.43 43.56
N VAL A 417 -8.32 39.24 43.83
CA VAL A 417 -9.68 39.07 43.31
C VAL A 417 -10.09 40.30 42.52
N LEU A 418 -10.50 40.12 41.27
CA LEU A 418 -11.10 41.16 40.46
C LEU A 418 -12.60 41.16 40.68
N ARG A 419 -13.18 42.34 40.92
CA ARG A 419 -14.61 42.51 41.17
C ARG A 419 -15.23 43.40 40.10
N PHE A 420 -16.36 42.93 39.59
CA PHE A 420 -17.14 43.61 38.57
C PHE A 420 -18.59 43.68 39.01
N GLU A 421 -19.20 44.86 38.93
CA GLU A 421 -20.64 45.03 39.08
C GLU A 421 -21.31 44.76 37.74
N CYS A 422 -22.32 43.90 37.73
CA CYS A 422 -23.05 43.51 36.54
C CYS A 422 -24.56 43.45 36.77
N CYS A 423 -25.30 43.42 35.66
CA CYS A 423 -26.73 43.15 35.63
C CYS A 423 -27.02 41.98 34.68
N LEU A 424 -28.22 41.41 34.74
CA LEU A 424 -28.63 40.41 33.75
C LEU A 424 -28.86 41.05 32.38
N ALA A 425 -28.49 40.33 31.32
CA ALA A 425 -28.66 40.74 29.93
C ALA A 425 -29.55 39.73 29.17
N GLY A 426 -30.34 40.22 28.21
CA GLY A 426 -31.25 39.42 27.37
C GLY A 426 -32.74 39.62 27.71
N GLU A 427 -33.61 38.79 27.11
CA GLU A 427 -35.06 38.74 27.40
C GLU A 427 -35.30 38.28 28.84
N THR A 428 -35.29 39.25 29.75
CA THR A 428 -35.41 39.02 31.18
C THR A 428 -36.80 39.41 31.64
N THR A 429 -37.32 38.70 32.65
CA THR A 429 -38.61 39.05 33.26
C THR A 429 -38.56 40.47 33.81
N MET A 430 -39.66 41.20 33.73
CA MET A 430 -39.80 42.57 34.23
C MET A 430 -39.31 42.77 35.67
N TYR A 431 -39.38 41.71 36.50
CA TYR A 431 -38.97 41.69 37.90
C TYR A 431 -37.46 41.52 38.13
N ASP A 432 -36.75 40.94 37.16
CA ASP A 432 -35.30 40.75 37.22
C ASP A 432 -34.55 41.99 36.69
N ASN A 433 -35.24 42.84 35.94
CA ASN A 433 -34.74 44.12 35.47
C ASN A 433 -34.46 45.04 36.67
N GLY A 434 -33.17 45.26 36.96
CA GLY A 434 -32.71 46.08 38.09
C GLY A 434 -31.97 45.32 39.19
N ARG A 435 -31.88 43.98 39.11
CA ARG A 435 -31.03 43.18 40.01
C ARG A 435 -29.55 43.43 39.69
N ALA A 436 -28.79 43.76 40.72
CA ALA A 436 -27.35 43.99 40.63
C ALA A 436 -26.59 42.78 41.17
N PHE A 437 -25.56 42.36 40.45
CA PHE A 437 -24.72 41.23 40.80
C PHE A 437 -23.26 41.67 40.84
N VAL A 438 -22.46 40.94 41.60
CA VAL A 438 -21.02 41.14 41.72
C VAL A 438 -20.33 39.87 41.28
N ILE A 439 -19.58 39.95 40.18
CA ILE A 439 -18.72 38.88 39.70
C ILE A 439 -17.37 39.02 40.41
N ASN A 440 -16.97 37.98 41.13
CA ASN A 440 -15.66 37.85 41.74
C ASN A 440 -14.83 36.86 40.89
N TYR A 441 -13.76 37.35 40.27
CA TYR A 441 -12.79 36.56 39.53
C TYR A 441 -11.52 36.36 40.36
N TYR A 442 -11.18 35.12 40.67
CA TYR A 442 -10.00 34.79 41.47
C TYR A 442 -8.81 34.50 40.55
N LEU A 443 -7.76 35.34 40.61
CA LEU A 443 -6.61 35.24 39.69
C LEU A 443 -5.69 34.05 39.98
N GLY A 444 -5.76 33.47 41.19
CA GLY A 444 -4.94 32.33 41.57
C GLY A 444 -5.35 31.02 40.90
N ASP A 445 -6.65 30.83 40.62
CA ASP A 445 -7.22 29.56 40.13
C ASP A 445 -8.19 29.71 38.95
N ASP A 446 -8.34 30.92 38.41
CA ASP A 446 -9.27 31.29 37.34
C ASP A 446 -10.73 30.89 37.64
N THR A 447 -11.10 30.83 38.92
CA THR A 447 -12.48 30.55 39.35
C THR A 447 -13.31 31.82 39.43
N ILE A 448 -14.61 31.67 39.23
CA ILE A 448 -15.57 32.77 39.22
C ILE A 448 -16.69 32.45 40.20
N MET A 449 -17.09 33.47 40.96
CA MET A 449 -18.24 33.43 41.86
C MET A 449 -19.13 34.63 41.58
N VAL A 450 -20.42 34.41 41.37
CA VAL A 450 -21.40 35.50 41.18
C VAL A 450 -22.21 35.64 42.45
N TYR A 451 -22.19 36.83 43.04
CA TYR A 451 -22.85 37.15 44.28
C TYR A 451 -23.88 38.27 44.07
N GLU A 452 -25.09 38.08 44.58
CA GLU A 452 -26.14 39.09 44.59
C GLU A 452 -26.17 39.77 45.97
N PRO A 453 -25.85 41.07 46.08
CA PRO A 453 -25.97 41.80 47.33
C PRO A 453 -27.44 41.84 47.83
N PRO A 454 -27.69 41.58 49.13
CA PRO A 454 -29.05 41.61 49.67
C PRO A 454 -29.58 43.05 49.73
N VAL A 455 -30.67 43.32 49.01
CA VAL A 455 -31.37 44.61 49.03
C VAL A 455 -32.62 44.50 49.90
N ARG A 456 -32.79 45.43 50.85
CA ARG A 456 -33.98 45.45 51.72
C ARG A 456 -35.23 45.74 50.90
N ASN A 457 -36.32 45.05 51.22
CA ASN A 457 -37.63 45.23 50.59
C ASN A 457 -37.66 44.94 49.07
N SER A 458 -36.66 44.24 48.51
CA SER A 458 -36.64 43.86 47.09
C SER A 458 -37.54 42.66 46.76
N GLY A 459 -37.90 41.86 47.76
CA GLY A 459 -38.63 40.60 47.57
C GLY A 459 -37.74 39.42 47.13
N PHE A 460 -36.44 39.65 46.91
CA PHE A 460 -35.47 38.62 46.52
C PHE A 460 -34.49 38.30 47.64
N THR A 461 -34.20 37.01 47.84
CA THR A 461 -33.15 36.57 48.75
C THR A 461 -31.79 36.74 48.10
N GLY A 462 -31.04 37.76 48.51
CA GLY A 462 -29.63 37.93 48.08
C GLY A 462 -28.72 36.82 48.61
N GLY A 463 -27.54 36.68 48.02
CA GLY A 463 -26.57 35.64 48.36
C GLY A 463 -25.74 35.17 47.18
N VAL A 464 -25.16 33.98 47.29
CA VAL A 464 -24.38 33.37 46.19
C VAL A 464 -25.34 32.93 45.09
N PHE A 465 -25.23 33.55 43.91
CA PHE A 465 -26.02 33.23 42.74
C PHE A 465 -25.37 32.11 41.91
N LEU A 466 -24.06 32.23 41.66
CA LEU A 466 -23.22 31.16 41.10
C LEU A 466 -22.08 30.86 42.07
N THR A 467 -21.97 29.60 42.47
CA THR A 467 -20.92 29.11 43.37
C THR A 467 -19.54 29.22 42.73
N ARG A 468 -18.49 29.39 43.56
CA ARG A 468 -17.10 29.49 43.08
C ARG A 468 -16.69 28.24 42.29
N MET A 469 -16.62 28.36 40.97
CA MET A 469 -16.22 27.31 40.04
C MET A 469 -15.60 27.95 38.79
N ARG A 470 -14.94 27.16 37.94
CA ARG A 470 -14.55 27.62 36.60
C ARG A 470 -15.75 27.55 35.67
N TYR A 471 -16.02 28.64 34.95
CA TYR A 471 -17.10 28.71 33.96
C TYR A 471 -16.54 28.99 32.57
N LYS A 472 -17.28 28.56 31.55
CA LYS A 472 -16.94 28.81 30.15
C LYS A 472 -17.70 30.00 29.60
N LYS A 473 -17.11 30.69 28.63
CA LYS A 473 -17.78 31.65 27.76
C LYS A 473 -18.52 30.88 26.69
N HIS A 474 -19.83 31.05 26.60
CA HIS A 474 -20.62 30.44 25.55
C HIS A 474 -20.38 31.16 24.23
N ILE A 475 -19.89 30.44 23.23
CA ILE A 475 -19.74 30.95 21.86
C ILE A 475 -20.63 30.10 20.97
N PRO A 476 -21.69 30.62 20.35
CA PRO A 476 -22.61 29.80 19.58
C PRO A 476 -21.92 29.16 18.38
N ASP A 477 -22.25 27.90 18.09
CA ASP A 477 -21.84 27.18 16.89
C ASP A 477 -23.09 26.69 16.14
N GLN A 478 -23.02 26.54 14.83
CA GLN A 478 -24.10 26.01 13.99
C GLN A 478 -24.61 24.64 14.48
N ARG A 479 -23.76 23.85 15.16
CA ARG A 479 -24.12 22.54 15.77
C ARG A 479 -24.96 22.64 17.05
N SER A 480 -24.78 23.70 17.83
CA SER A 480 -25.48 23.90 19.11
C SER A 480 -27.00 24.06 18.95
N LEU A 481 -27.46 24.33 17.72
CA LEU A 481 -28.87 24.48 17.35
C LEU A 481 -29.64 23.16 17.30
N GLN A 482 -28.98 22.01 17.12
CA GLN A 482 -29.68 20.73 16.83
C GLN A 482 -29.84 19.80 18.04
N LYS A 483 -29.05 19.93 19.11
CA LYS A 483 -29.14 19.07 20.31
C LYS A 483 -29.13 19.90 21.59
N ARG A 484 -30.28 19.92 22.29
CA ARG A 484 -30.40 20.55 23.62
C ARG A 484 -29.53 19.80 24.64
N GLY A 485 -28.62 20.51 25.30
CA GLY A 485 -27.82 19.98 26.42
C GLY A 485 -26.40 19.55 26.07
N MET A 486 -25.84 19.98 24.93
CA MET A 486 -24.42 19.86 24.62
C MET A 486 -23.83 21.27 24.44
N GLY A 487 -22.68 21.50 25.07
CA GLY A 487 -21.94 22.76 24.97
C GLY A 487 -21.44 23.03 23.56
N SER A 488 -21.14 24.30 23.27
CA SER A 488 -20.54 24.64 21.98
C SER A 488 -19.10 24.17 21.91
N VAL A 489 -18.67 23.71 20.73
CA VAL A 489 -17.28 23.31 20.45
C VAL A 489 -16.32 24.50 20.59
N LEU A 490 -16.82 25.72 20.39
CA LEU A 490 -16.06 26.96 20.50
C LEU A 490 -15.98 27.50 21.93
N SER A 491 -16.75 26.95 22.87
CA SER A 491 -16.80 27.44 24.24
C SER A 491 -15.47 27.23 24.96
N ARG A 492 -14.88 28.33 25.43
CA ARG A 492 -13.59 28.39 26.12
C ARG A 492 -13.72 28.88 27.55
N TRP A 493 -12.71 28.65 28.39
CA TRP A 493 -12.68 29.20 29.75
C TRP A 493 -12.72 30.73 29.77
N LEU A 494 -13.45 31.29 30.72
CA LEU A 494 -13.53 32.74 30.94
C LEU A 494 -12.21 33.29 31.47
N ARG A 495 -11.78 34.41 30.90
CA ARG A 495 -10.53 35.10 31.23
C ARG A 495 -10.85 36.47 31.85
N PRO A 496 -9.90 37.09 32.59
CA PRO A 496 -10.08 38.46 33.08
C PRO A 496 -10.39 39.45 31.95
N ALA A 497 -9.81 39.24 30.76
CA ALA A 497 -10.01 40.08 29.58
C ALA A 497 -11.44 40.07 29.02
N ASP A 498 -12.26 39.08 29.38
CA ASP A 498 -13.67 39.02 28.96
C ASP A 498 -14.55 40.02 29.73
N PHE A 499 -14.07 40.55 30.86
CA PHE A 499 -14.83 41.44 31.74
C PHE A 499 -14.31 42.88 31.61
N TYR A 500 -14.88 43.63 30.66
CA TYR A 500 -14.65 45.07 30.49
C TYR A 500 -15.98 45.84 30.66
N GLU A 501 -15.91 47.15 30.89
CA GLU A 501 -17.11 47.95 31.10
C GLU A 501 -18.00 47.95 29.83
N GLY A 502 -19.26 47.52 29.96
CA GLY A 502 -20.20 47.36 28.86
C GLY A 502 -20.28 45.95 28.27
N ALA A 503 -19.36 45.04 28.60
CA ALA A 503 -19.30 43.69 28.06
C ALA A 503 -20.53 42.83 28.40
N GLU A 504 -21.06 42.09 27.43
CA GLU A 504 -22.09 41.07 27.65
C GLU A 504 -21.47 39.67 27.58
N VAL A 505 -21.47 38.96 28.71
CA VAL A 505 -20.77 37.68 28.87
C VAL A 505 -21.79 36.58 29.16
N ALA A 506 -21.96 35.67 28.20
CA ALA A 506 -22.80 34.48 28.32
C ALA A 506 -22.03 33.34 29.00
N PHE A 507 -22.52 32.87 30.15
CA PHE A 507 -21.88 31.80 30.91
C PHE A 507 -22.36 30.43 30.43
N GLU A 508 -21.46 29.45 30.38
CA GLU A 508 -21.77 28.05 30.09
C GLU A 508 -21.28 27.14 31.23
N ALA A 509 -22.13 26.17 31.60
CA ALA A 509 -21.80 25.17 32.60
C ALA A 509 -20.72 24.20 32.07
N PRO A 510 -19.60 24.01 32.77
CA PRO A 510 -18.45 23.27 32.24
C PRO A 510 -18.72 21.78 31.99
N ALA A 511 -19.54 21.12 32.80
CA ALA A 511 -19.78 19.67 32.71
C ALA A 511 -20.92 19.31 31.73
N THR A 512 -21.97 20.12 31.69
CA THR A 512 -23.18 19.84 30.89
C THR A 512 -23.23 20.65 29.61
N GLY A 513 -22.36 21.65 29.44
CA GLY A 513 -22.40 22.58 28.32
C GLY A 513 -23.70 23.38 28.22
N ARG A 514 -24.47 23.44 29.31
CA ARG A 514 -25.74 24.16 29.36
C ARG A 514 -25.46 25.66 29.43
N LEU A 515 -26.10 26.42 28.54
CA LEU A 515 -26.13 27.88 28.62
C LEU A 515 -26.78 28.33 29.94
N LEU A 516 -26.06 29.16 30.69
CA LEU A 516 -26.49 29.83 31.90
C LEU A 516 -26.92 31.27 31.57
N GLN A 517 -27.03 32.13 32.59
CA GLN A 517 -27.39 33.53 32.41
C GLN A 517 -26.27 34.34 31.73
N THR A 518 -26.68 35.34 30.93
CA THR A 518 -25.79 36.35 30.36
C THR A 518 -25.73 37.55 31.31
N PHE A 519 -24.51 38.02 31.61
CA PHE A 519 -24.28 39.17 32.47
C PHE A 519 -23.69 40.32 31.68
N LYS A 520 -24.26 41.52 31.85
CA LYS A 520 -23.71 42.77 31.34
C LYS A 520 -22.89 43.46 32.42
N VAL A 521 -21.60 43.66 32.17
CA VAL A 521 -20.69 44.35 33.09
C VAL A 521 -20.97 45.85 33.05
N ARG A 522 -21.25 46.47 34.21
CA ARG A 522 -21.50 47.90 34.33
C ARG A 522 -20.24 48.68 34.67
N ARG A 523 -19.53 48.24 35.71
CA ARG A 523 -18.30 48.89 36.19
C ARG A 523 -17.38 47.92 36.91
N ALA A 524 -16.09 48.22 36.91
CA ALA A 524 -15.09 47.52 37.71
C ALA A 524 -14.83 48.22 39.06
N ASP A 525 -14.42 47.47 40.07
CA ASP A 525 -13.96 48.00 41.36
C ASP A 525 -12.63 48.77 41.21
N ASP A 526 -12.34 49.71 42.12
CA ASP A 526 -11.16 50.57 42.04
C ASP A 526 -9.86 49.76 42.15
N TYR A 527 -9.89 48.65 42.92
CA TYR A 527 -8.80 47.69 42.97
C TYR A 527 -8.56 47.06 41.60
N THR A 528 -9.62 46.59 40.92
CA THR A 528 -9.58 46.01 39.58
C THR A 528 -8.97 47.02 38.59
N LYS A 529 -9.46 48.27 38.60
CA LYS A 529 -8.94 49.38 37.78
C LYS A 529 -7.48 49.70 38.05
N ARG A 530 -7.01 49.52 39.29
CA ARG A 530 -5.59 49.70 39.64
C ARG A 530 -4.74 48.54 39.14
N VAL A 531 -5.20 47.31 39.31
CA VAL A 531 -4.52 46.10 38.84
C VAL A 531 -4.38 46.08 37.32
N GLU A 532 -5.41 46.55 36.60
CA GLU A 532 -5.40 46.79 35.15
C GLU A 532 -4.29 47.77 34.74
N ARG A 533 -4.14 48.87 35.50
CA ARG A 533 -3.11 49.90 35.24
C ARG A 533 -1.69 49.45 35.58
N GLU A 534 -1.49 48.75 36.70
CA GLU A 534 -0.16 48.43 37.25
C GLU A 534 0.54 47.26 36.58
N ASN A 535 -0.17 46.17 36.32
CA ASN A 535 0.53 44.95 35.92
C ASN A 535 0.80 44.86 34.41
N HIS A 536 0.36 45.83 33.60
CA HIS A 536 0.10 45.58 32.19
C HIS A 536 -0.64 44.23 31.99
N LEU A 537 -1.40 43.79 33.01
CA LEU A 537 -2.48 42.82 32.91
C LEU A 537 -3.54 43.54 32.11
N THR A 538 -3.23 43.84 30.85
CA THR A 538 -4.23 44.23 29.92
C THR A 538 -5.18 43.04 29.86
N ILE A 539 -6.31 43.18 30.54
CA ILE A 539 -7.57 43.20 29.78
C ILE A 539 -7.19 43.92 28.49
N GLY A 540 -7.04 43.18 27.38
CA GLY A 540 -6.19 43.57 26.24
C GLY A 540 -6.23 45.06 25.92
N SER A 541 -5.17 45.64 25.32
CA SER A 541 -5.31 46.96 24.66
C SER A 541 -6.67 46.99 23.95
N ARG A 542 -7.48 48.06 24.07
CA ARG A 542 -8.86 48.11 23.54
C ARG A 542 -9.00 47.37 22.19
N MET A 543 -8.05 47.58 21.30
CA MET A 543 -7.80 46.82 20.08
C MET A 543 -7.78 45.28 20.19
N ALA A 544 -6.95 44.67 21.06
CA ALA A 544 -6.86 43.23 21.25
C ALA A 544 -8.19 42.60 21.72
N ILE A 545 -8.96 43.31 22.54
CA ILE A 545 -10.30 42.88 22.96
C ILE A 545 -11.25 42.89 21.75
N ILE A 546 -11.22 43.97 20.98
CA ILE A 546 -12.00 44.11 19.75
C ILE A 546 -11.65 42.97 18.77
N MET A 547 -10.36 42.71 18.56
CA MET A 547 -9.89 41.63 17.68
C MET A 547 -10.30 40.24 18.16
N GLU A 548 -10.26 39.96 19.47
CA GLU A 548 -10.70 38.67 20.02
C GLU A 548 -12.21 38.46 19.85
N GLN A 549 -13.03 39.49 20.10
CA GLN A 549 -14.49 39.42 19.89
C GLN A 549 -14.85 39.27 18.42
N LEU A 550 -14.18 40.01 17.55
CA LEU A 550 -14.36 39.92 16.11
C LEU A 550 -13.96 38.53 15.60
N ALA A 551 -12.82 38.00 16.05
CA ALA A 551 -12.36 36.67 15.68
C ALA A 551 -13.34 35.59 16.14
N GLU A 552 -13.86 35.67 17.37
CA GLU A 552 -14.86 34.74 17.90
C GLU A 552 -16.14 34.73 17.06
N ARG A 553 -16.64 35.91 16.67
CA ARG A 553 -17.86 36.04 15.85
C ARG A 553 -17.67 35.53 14.43
N LEU A 554 -16.58 35.91 13.76
CA LEU A 554 -16.28 35.46 12.40
C LEU A 554 -16.00 33.95 12.34
N CYS A 555 -15.33 33.40 13.36
CA CYS A 555 -15.15 31.95 13.51
C CYS A 555 -16.49 31.22 13.69
N ALA A 556 -17.36 31.72 14.58
CA ALA A 556 -18.68 31.15 14.84
C ALA A 556 -19.57 31.14 13.59
N ALA A 557 -19.51 32.21 12.79
CA ALA A 557 -20.27 32.35 11.55
C ALA A 557 -19.62 31.66 10.33
N ARG A 558 -18.40 31.13 10.47
CA ARG A 558 -17.59 30.51 9.41
C ARG A 558 -17.42 31.39 8.17
N ILE A 559 -17.15 32.67 8.39
CA ILE A 559 -16.94 33.64 7.30
C ILE A 559 -15.50 33.56 6.81
N GLN A 560 -15.33 33.50 5.49
CA GLN A 560 -14.03 33.50 4.82
C GLN A 560 -13.48 34.93 4.72
N VAL A 561 -12.71 35.35 5.72
CA VAL A 561 -12.25 36.74 5.84
C VAL A 561 -11.20 37.08 4.78
N ARG A 562 -10.23 36.19 4.54
CA ARG A 562 -9.14 36.44 3.60
C ARG A 562 -9.66 36.44 2.16
N SER A 563 -10.50 35.47 1.82
CA SER A 563 -11.08 35.37 0.47
C SER A 563 -11.97 36.57 0.12
N ASN A 564 -12.76 37.08 1.07
CA ASN A 564 -13.58 38.28 0.85
C ASN A 564 -12.75 39.53 0.56
N PHE A 565 -11.71 39.82 1.36
CA PHE A 565 -10.85 40.97 1.09
C PHE A 565 -10.04 40.81 -0.19
N LYS A 566 -9.57 39.60 -0.49
CA LYS A 566 -8.84 39.32 -1.74
C LYS A 566 -9.71 39.48 -2.99
N ALA A 567 -11.01 39.22 -2.90
CA ALA A 567 -11.93 39.46 -4.01
C ALA A 567 -12.07 40.95 -4.37
N LEU A 568 -11.85 41.85 -3.39
CA LEU A 568 -11.87 43.30 -3.59
C LEU A 568 -10.52 43.85 -4.07
N ASP A 569 -9.41 43.14 -3.83
CA ASP A 569 -8.07 43.49 -4.29
C ASP A 569 -7.71 42.80 -5.62
N ALA A 570 -8.31 43.26 -6.72
CA ALA A 570 -8.05 42.72 -8.06
C ALA A 570 -6.61 42.93 -8.55
N ALA A 571 -5.91 43.94 -7.99
CA ALA A 571 -4.52 44.26 -8.34
C ALA A 571 -3.50 43.46 -7.51
N ASN A 572 -3.97 42.71 -6.49
CA ASN A 572 -3.15 41.96 -5.53
C ASN A 572 -2.07 42.86 -4.89
N GLU A 573 -2.44 44.12 -4.61
CA GLU A 573 -1.59 45.12 -3.97
C GLU A 573 -1.46 44.86 -2.46
N ARG A 574 -2.36 44.07 -1.86
CA ARG A 574 -2.49 43.76 -0.42
C ARG A 574 -2.89 44.97 0.43
N TYR A 575 -3.48 46.00 -0.20
CA TYR A 575 -4.01 47.20 0.44
C TYR A 575 -5.43 47.47 0.00
N LEU A 576 -6.26 47.97 0.90
CA LEU A 576 -7.58 48.49 0.58
C LEU A 576 -7.70 49.95 1.04
N PRO A 577 -8.46 50.80 0.32
CA PRO A 577 -8.87 52.09 0.85
C PRO A 577 -9.67 51.92 2.15
N ASP A 578 -9.48 52.82 3.10
CA ASP A 578 -10.18 52.88 4.39
C ASP A 578 -11.69 52.61 4.31
N HIS A 579 -12.43 53.36 3.49
CA HIS A 579 -13.88 53.24 3.34
C HIS A 579 -14.33 51.90 2.73
N VAL A 580 -13.50 51.29 1.87
CA VAL A 580 -13.80 49.97 1.29
C VAL A 580 -13.57 48.88 2.34
N PHE A 581 -12.49 49.01 3.11
CA PHE A 581 -12.18 48.08 4.20
C PHE A 581 -13.25 48.14 5.29
N GLU A 582 -13.66 49.34 5.71
CA GLU A 582 -14.70 49.54 6.72
C GLU A 582 -16.05 48.97 6.28
N ALA A 583 -16.47 49.26 5.04
CA ALA A 583 -17.73 48.76 4.50
C ALA A 583 -17.77 47.22 4.42
N GLU A 584 -16.69 46.59 3.97
CA GLU A 584 -16.62 45.14 3.87
C GLU A 584 -16.51 44.48 5.25
N LEU A 585 -15.76 45.07 6.17
CA LEU A 585 -15.67 44.57 7.54
C LEU A 585 -17.02 44.67 8.26
N GLY A 586 -17.72 45.80 8.14
CA GLY A 586 -19.08 45.97 8.66
C GLY A 586 -20.06 44.96 8.05
N ARG A 587 -20.00 44.75 6.71
CA ARG A 587 -20.83 43.75 6.03
C ARG A 587 -20.59 42.33 6.57
N MET A 588 -19.34 41.94 6.78
CA MET A 588 -18.99 40.63 7.36
C MET A 588 -19.45 40.51 8.82
N ASP A 589 -19.38 41.61 9.58
CA ASP A 589 -19.86 41.67 10.95
C ASP A 589 -21.38 41.47 11.03
N ASP A 590 -22.12 42.20 10.20
CA ASP A 590 -23.57 42.10 10.08
C ASP A 590 -24.00 40.70 9.61
N GLU A 591 -23.26 40.12 8.65
CA GLU A 591 -23.47 38.75 8.20
C GLU A 591 -23.20 37.73 9.32
N ALA A 592 -22.19 37.97 10.16
CA ALA A 592 -21.91 37.14 11.32
C ALA A 592 -23.03 37.23 12.36
N VAL A 593 -23.54 38.44 12.60
CA VAL A 593 -24.66 38.71 13.52
C VAL A 593 -25.97 38.11 13.00
N ALA A 594 -26.21 38.14 11.69
CA ALA A 594 -27.39 37.56 11.08
C ALA A 594 -27.37 36.01 11.08
N ARG A 595 -26.18 35.41 10.90
CA ARG A 595 -26.02 33.94 10.82
C ARG A 595 -25.88 33.27 12.17
N GLY A 596 -25.09 33.86 13.05
CA GLY A 596 -24.95 33.39 14.42
C GLY A 596 -26.11 33.98 15.21
N ASN A 597 -26.90 33.15 15.90
CA ASN A 597 -27.70 33.62 17.03
C ASN A 597 -26.74 33.99 18.19
N CYS A 598 -25.76 34.85 17.89
CA CYS A 598 -24.73 35.38 18.76
C CYS A 598 -25.43 36.30 19.74
N GLY A 599 -25.96 35.70 20.81
CA GLY A 599 -26.83 36.40 21.75
C GLY A 599 -26.26 37.77 22.11
N ASN A 600 -26.96 38.83 21.73
CA ASN A 600 -26.72 40.24 22.04
C ASN A 600 -25.24 40.67 22.25
N LEU A 601 -24.29 40.11 21.51
CA LEU A 601 -22.94 40.68 21.47
C LEU A 601 -23.06 41.96 20.64
N ALA A 602 -22.61 43.10 21.20
CA ALA A 602 -22.66 44.38 20.50
C ALA A 602 -21.95 44.27 19.13
N SER A 603 -22.61 44.76 18.08
CA SER A 603 -22.01 44.95 16.76
C SER A 603 -20.81 45.89 16.85
N LEU A 604 -19.91 45.87 15.86
CA LEU A 604 -18.85 46.88 15.81
C LEU A 604 -19.47 48.28 15.64
N ASP A 605 -19.24 49.15 16.63
CA ASP A 605 -19.58 50.56 16.51
C ASP A 605 -18.61 51.25 15.52
N HIS A 606 -19.05 52.34 14.89
CA HIS A 606 -18.21 53.14 13.97
C HIS A 606 -16.87 53.55 14.59
N GLU A 607 -16.84 53.89 15.88
CA GLU A 607 -15.60 54.26 16.57
C GLU A 607 -14.61 53.07 16.65
N MET A 608 -15.12 51.84 16.79
CA MET A 608 -14.29 50.63 16.81
C MET A 608 -13.73 50.31 15.42
N LEU A 609 -14.55 50.50 14.37
CA LEU A 609 -14.11 50.33 12.98
C LEU A 609 -13.02 51.33 12.62
N ASP A 610 -13.19 52.60 12.99
CA ASP A 610 -12.17 53.64 12.81
C ASP A 610 -10.86 53.28 13.54
N GLU A 611 -10.93 52.80 14.78
CA GLU A 611 -9.76 52.40 15.55
C GLU A 611 -8.99 51.25 14.86
N ILE A 612 -9.70 50.26 14.30
CA ILE A 612 -9.11 49.16 13.53
C ILE A 612 -8.45 49.69 12.26
N CYS A 613 -9.14 50.54 11.50
CA CYS A 613 -8.63 51.16 10.28
C CYS A 613 -7.33 51.91 10.52
N TRP A 614 -7.27 52.74 11.58
CA TRP A 614 -6.07 53.50 11.93
C TRP A 614 -4.93 52.62 12.42
N HIS A 615 -5.22 51.55 13.16
CA HIS A 615 -4.20 50.64 13.68
C HIS A 615 -3.45 49.88 12.57
N PHE A 616 -4.15 49.51 11.49
CA PHE A 616 -3.58 48.79 10.34
C PHE A 616 -3.31 49.69 9.12
N ALA A 617 -3.35 51.02 9.30
CA ALA A 617 -3.04 51.98 8.26
C ALA A 617 -1.54 51.98 7.92
N LYS A 618 -1.21 52.10 6.63
CA LYS A 618 0.17 52.30 6.18
C LYS A 618 0.67 53.68 6.63
N ASN A 619 1.90 53.73 7.19
CA ASN A 619 2.54 54.99 7.59
C ASN A 619 2.45 56.06 6.48
N THR A 620 1.85 57.19 6.85
CA THR A 620 1.30 58.26 6.00
C THR A 620 2.30 59.06 5.16
N ASN A 621 3.61 58.77 5.24
CA ASN A 621 4.64 59.57 4.57
C ASN A 621 4.75 59.35 3.05
N GLN A 622 4.04 58.38 2.46
CA GLN A 622 4.11 58.04 1.04
C GLN A 622 2.85 58.38 0.22
N ASN A 623 1.77 58.88 0.84
CA ASN A 623 0.53 59.13 0.13
C ASN A 623 0.51 60.52 -0.53
N ARG A 624 0.57 60.54 -1.87
CA ARG A 624 0.35 61.76 -2.66
C ARG A 624 -1.13 62.14 -2.81
N ASP A 625 -2.04 61.19 -2.56
CA ASP A 625 -3.48 61.31 -2.87
C ASP A 625 -4.40 61.53 -1.64
N GLY A 626 -3.84 61.58 -0.42
CA GLY A 626 -4.62 61.82 0.81
C GLY A 626 -5.51 60.66 1.30
N VAL A 627 -5.66 59.57 0.54
CA VAL A 627 -6.49 58.40 0.89
C VAL A 627 -5.72 57.43 1.80
N VAL A 628 -6.23 57.17 3.01
CA VAL A 628 -5.64 56.19 3.93
C VAL A 628 -5.81 54.78 3.35
N ARG A 629 -4.71 54.02 3.29
CA ARG A 629 -4.71 52.62 2.83
C ARG A 629 -4.42 51.69 4.00
N VAL A 630 -5.28 50.69 4.16
CA VAL A 630 -5.24 49.69 5.24
C VAL A 630 -4.63 48.40 4.70
N ARG A 631 -3.72 47.79 5.47
CA ARG A 631 -3.16 46.46 5.18
C ARG A 631 -4.10 45.38 5.73
N TYR A 632 -5.02 44.90 4.90
CA TYR A 632 -5.98 43.88 5.34
C TYR A 632 -5.29 42.55 5.70
N ASP A 633 -4.12 42.25 5.12
CA ASP A 633 -3.36 41.04 5.39
C ASP A 633 -2.79 40.98 6.82
N GLU A 634 -2.29 42.10 7.35
CA GLU A 634 -1.84 42.18 8.75
C GLU A 634 -3.03 42.12 9.72
N PHE A 635 -4.17 42.69 9.32
CA PHE A 635 -5.42 42.56 10.06
C PHE A 635 -5.89 41.10 10.13
N VAL A 636 -5.84 40.36 9.01
CA VAL A 636 -6.20 38.93 8.98
C VAL A 636 -5.25 38.11 9.86
N ASP A 637 -3.95 38.38 9.83
CA ASP A 637 -2.98 37.69 10.70
C ASP A 637 -3.29 37.94 12.18
N ALA A 638 -3.56 39.20 12.53
CA ALA A 638 -3.96 39.59 13.89
C ALA A 638 -5.26 38.88 14.33
N LEU A 639 -6.22 38.74 13.42
CA LEU A 639 -7.49 38.04 13.65
C LEU A 639 -7.27 36.54 13.87
N VAL A 640 -6.40 35.90 13.08
CA VAL A 640 -6.03 34.48 13.26
C VAL A 640 -5.30 34.28 14.58
N LEU A 641 -4.44 35.20 15.02
CA LEU A 641 -3.79 35.12 16.32
C LEU A 641 -4.79 35.28 17.47
N ALA A 642 -5.81 36.12 17.30
CA ALA A 642 -6.88 36.36 18.28
C ALA A 642 -7.93 35.22 18.36
N ALA A 643 -8.01 34.35 17.35
CA ALA A 643 -9.03 33.31 17.25
C ALA A 643 -9.03 32.32 18.45
N PRO A 644 -10.22 31.86 18.91
CA PRO A 644 -10.41 31.14 20.17
C PRO A 644 -9.98 29.67 20.11
N MET A 645 -8.73 29.33 20.48
CA MET A 645 -8.23 27.95 20.40
C MET A 645 -8.47 27.16 21.68
N PRO A 646 -9.03 25.93 21.62
CA PRO A 646 -9.06 25.03 22.76
C PRO A 646 -7.64 24.61 23.10
N GLN A 647 -7.33 24.48 24.39
CA GLN A 647 -6.08 23.87 24.83
C GLN A 647 -6.13 22.37 24.56
N LEU A 648 -5.79 21.96 23.34
CA LEU A 648 -5.58 20.56 23.02
C LEU A 648 -4.21 20.14 23.57
N PRO A 649 -4.10 19.04 24.33
CA PRO A 649 -2.81 18.52 24.74
C PRO A 649 -2.00 18.16 23.48
N GLU A 650 -0.83 18.78 23.33
CA GLU A 650 0.13 18.33 22.33
C GLU A 650 0.48 16.87 22.62
N LEU A 651 0.29 15.99 21.64
CA LEU A 651 0.79 14.63 21.67
C LEU A 651 2.31 14.71 21.80
N LYS A 652 2.84 14.67 23.02
CA LYS A 652 4.27 14.46 23.25
C LYS A 652 4.57 13.09 22.66
N SER A 653 5.25 13.10 21.53
CA SER A 653 5.66 11.90 20.83
C SER A 653 6.43 11.01 21.81
N SER A 654 5.80 9.92 22.22
CA SER A 654 6.48 8.79 22.83
C SER A 654 7.67 8.46 21.94
N SER A 655 8.83 8.22 22.55
CA SER A 655 10.17 8.08 21.92
C SER A 655 10.34 6.96 20.88
N THR A 656 9.25 6.39 20.35
CA THR A 656 9.24 5.26 19.43
C THR A 656 8.35 5.49 18.19
N THR A 657 7.65 6.63 18.09
CA THR A 657 6.82 6.97 16.94
C THR A 657 7.32 8.25 16.31
N ASN A 658 7.95 8.13 15.14
CA ASN A 658 8.31 9.28 14.32
C ASN A 658 7.03 10.04 13.96
N VAL A 659 7.01 11.27 14.43
CA VAL A 659 5.93 12.24 14.37
C VAL A 659 5.54 12.46 12.92
N THR A 660 4.24 12.31 12.65
CA THR A 660 3.52 12.93 11.54
C THR A 660 4.18 14.27 11.22
N HIS A 661 4.69 14.47 10.00
CA HIS A 661 5.38 15.72 9.61
C HIS A 661 4.70 16.92 10.27
N LYS A 662 5.34 17.46 11.32
CA LYS A 662 4.91 18.70 11.95
C LYS A 662 4.93 19.71 10.80
N SER A 663 3.77 20.22 10.37
CA SER A 663 3.79 21.34 9.42
C SER A 663 4.61 22.42 10.12
N LEU A 664 5.80 22.68 9.57
CA LEU A 664 6.75 23.62 10.15
C LEU A 664 6.10 25.01 10.21
N GLU A 665 5.21 25.29 9.26
CA GLU A 665 4.36 26.47 9.17
C GLU A 665 3.36 26.54 10.32
N GLN A 666 2.63 25.46 10.63
CA GLN A 666 1.69 25.41 11.77
C GLN A 666 2.40 25.47 13.13
N ALA A 667 3.63 24.96 13.22
CA ALA A 667 4.46 25.03 14.43
C ALA A 667 4.79 26.47 14.85
N LEU A 668 4.74 27.42 13.91
CA LEU A 668 4.98 28.85 14.17
C LEU A 668 3.80 29.51 14.89
N LEU A 669 2.58 29.02 14.72
CA LEU A 669 1.37 29.70 15.17
C LEU A 669 1.24 29.75 16.71
N ALA A 670 1.52 28.64 17.40
CA ALA A 670 1.36 28.56 18.86
C ALA A 670 2.28 29.53 19.63
N PRO A 671 3.60 29.63 19.32
CA PRO A 671 4.49 30.61 19.94
C PRO A 671 4.09 32.07 19.65
N LEU A 672 3.64 32.37 18.43
CA LEU A 672 3.21 33.71 18.02
C LEU A 672 1.93 34.15 18.76
N ARG A 673 1.00 33.22 18.98
CA ARG A 673 -0.20 33.47 19.81
C ARG A 673 0.12 33.71 21.28
N HIS A 674 1.13 33.04 21.82
CA HIS A 674 1.56 33.29 23.20
C HIS A 674 2.12 34.72 23.34
N GLN A 675 2.83 35.21 22.33
CA GLN A 675 3.36 36.58 22.29
C GLN A 675 2.27 37.63 22.17
N MET A 676 1.21 37.38 21.41
CA MET A 676 0.07 38.30 21.33
C MET A 676 -0.61 38.50 22.71
N LYS A 677 -0.56 37.49 23.59
CA LYS A 677 -1.14 37.55 24.94
C LYS A 677 -0.22 38.20 25.98
N ASP A 678 1.07 38.35 25.66
CA ASP A 678 2.07 38.92 26.56
C ASP A 678 2.47 40.31 26.04
N VAL A 679 1.99 41.37 26.70
CA VAL A 679 2.23 42.77 26.29
C VAL A 679 3.71 43.15 26.34
N ALA A 680 4.52 42.45 27.15
CA ALA A 680 5.97 42.66 27.20
C ALA A 680 6.71 41.98 26.03
N ALA A 681 6.04 41.10 25.28
CA ALA A 681 6.57 40.45 24.09
C ALA A 681 6.16 41.21 22.81
N ASN A 682 6.93 41.02 21.73
CA ASN A 682 6.59 41.56 20.41
C ASN A 682 5.14 41.16 20.02
N SER A 683 4.42 42.00 19.27
CA SER A 683 2.97 41.90 18.97
C SER A 683 2.48 40.60 18.29
N GLY A 684 3.33 39.59 18.10
CA GLY A 684 3.01 38.33 17.41
C GLY A 684 2.85 38.46 15.89
N LEU A 685 2.76 39.69 15.38
CA LEU A 685 2.61 40.02 13.95
C LEU A 685 3.90 39.74 13.18
N LEU A 686 4.03 38.49 12.73
CA LEU A 686 5.21 38.02 12.00
C LEU A 686 5.42 38.79 10.69
N ARG A 687 4.34 39.03 9.93
CA ARG A 687 4.36 39.79 8.67
C ARG A 687 4.85 41.21 8.86
N ALA A 688 4.36 41.92 9.87
CA ALA A 688 4.80 43.29 10.19
C ALA A 688 6.30 43.34 10.54
N SER A 689 6.82 42.32 11.24
CA SER A 689 8.26 42.21 11.51
C SER A 689 9.08 41.97 10.24
N PHE A 690 8.60 41.17 9.28
CA PHE A 690 9.27 41.02 7.99
C PHE A 690 9.23 42.31 7.17
N HIS A 691 8.12 43.04 7.17
CA HIS A 691 8.05 44.36 6.53
C HIS A 691 9.02 45.37 7.13
N SER A 692 9.26 45.33 8.44
CA SER A 692 10.24 46.23 9.06
C SER A 692 11.68 45.96 8.62
N GLU A 693 11.95 44.74 8.12
CA GLU A 693 13.26 44.33 7.59
C GLU A 693 13.33 44.45 6.05
N ASP A 694 12.20 44.46 5.35
CA ASP A 694 12.10 44.69 3.90
C ASP A 694 12.08 46.19 3.57
N LEU A 695 13.28 46.78 3.50
CA LEU A 695 13.48 48.19 3.16
C LEU A 695 13.03 48.54 1.71
N GLY A 696 12.91 47.54 0.83
CA GLY A 696 12.56 47.72 -0.57
C GLY A 696 11.08 47.50 -0.90
N ASN A 697 10.30 46.99 0.06
CA ASN A 697 8.93 46.51 -0.16
C ASN A 697 8.84 45.54 -1.35
N ALA A 698 9.86 44.69 -1.49
CA ALA A 698 9.99 43.69 -2.56
C ALA A 698 9.22 42.39 -2.26
N GLY A 699 8.73 42.22 -1.02
CA GLY A 699 8.05 40.99 -0.59
C GLY A 699 9.02 39.83 -0.29
N THR A 700 10.32 40.12 -0.24
CA THR A 700 11.39 39.16 0.01
C THR A 700 12.39 39.67 1.05
N VAL A 701 12.88 38.80 1.92
CA VAL A 701 13.90 39.15 2.93
C VAL A 701 15.17 38.32 2.72
N ASP A 702 16.32 38.92 3.01
CA ASP A 702 17.62 38.28 2.93
C ASP A 702 17.80 37.20 4.02
N ALA A 703 18.86 36.39 3.89
CA ALA A 703 19.12 35.32 4.83
C ALA A 703 19.36 35.83 6.26
N ASP A 704 19.94 37.03 6.44
CA ASP A 704 20.20 37.59 7.76
C ASP A 704 18.96 38.26 8.36
N GLY A 705 18.14 38.95 7.56
CA GLY A 705 16.82 39.43 7.96
C GLY A 705 15.89 38.29 8.40
N TRP A 706 15.94 37.14 7.71
CA TRP A 706 15.20 35.93 8.09
C TRP A 706 15.48 35.51 9.55
N TYR A 707 16.74 35.33 9.93
CA TYR A 707 17.07 34.93 11.30
C TYR A 707 16.87 36.04 12.33
N ARG A 708 16.97 37.32 11.95
CA ARG A 708 16.64 38.45 12.85
C ARG A 708 15.17 38.42 13.25
N VAL A 709 14.27 38.21 12.30
CA VAL A 709 12.82 38.08 12.58
C VAL A 709 12.53 36.85 13.44
N LEU A 710 13.14 35.70 13.15
CA LEU A 710 12.99 34.48 13.97
C LEU A 710 13.48 34.69 15.42
N ARG A 711 14.57 35.44 15.62
CA ARG A 711 15.08 35.77 16.96
C ARG A 711 14.15 36.74 17.69
N LYS A 712 13.65 37.77 17.00
CA LYS A 712 12.68 38.74 17.53
C LYS A 712 11.45 38.03 18.10
N HIS A 713 10.93 37.03 17.38
CA HIS A 713 9.78 36.23 17.82
C HIS A 713 10.17 34.97 18.61
N LYS A 714 11.40 34.86 19.16
CA LYS A 714 11.82 33.71 19.99
C LYS A 714 11.55 32.32 19.38
N LEU A 715 11.48 32.22 18.05
CA LEU A 715 11.11 30.99 17.33
C LEU A 715 12.24 29.95 17.30
N HIS A 716 13.47 30.36 17.64
CA HIS A 716 14.65 29.51 17.76
C HIS A 716 14.57 28.44 18.87
N GLY A 717 13.64 28.59 19.82
CA GLY A 717 13.37 27.54 20.82
C GLY A 717 12.39 26.47 20.35
N VAL A 718 11.68 26.71 19.24
CA VAL A 718 10.57 25.87 18.74
C VAL A 718 10.93 25.17 17.44
N LEU A 719 11.70 25.84 16.59
CA LEU A 719 12.27 25.29 15.36
C LEU A 719 13.75 24.99 15.57
N SER A 720 14.16 23.79 15.19
CA SER A 720 15.57 23.46 15.00
C SER A 720 16.15 24.31 13.86
N ARG A 721 17.47 24.52 13.87
CA ARG A 721 18.16 25.22 12.78
C ARG A 721 17.92 24.56 11.43
N ASP A 722 17.95 23.22 11.38
CA ASP A 722 17.71 22.46 10.16
C ASP A 722 16.26 22.62 9.66
N GLU A 723 15.30 22.73 10.57
CA GLU A 723 13.88 22.95 10.25
C GLU A 723 13.66 24.37 9.72
N ALA A 724 14.30 25.37 10.33
CA ALA A 724 14.29 26.75 9.84
C ALA A 724 14.92 26.87 8.44
N ASP A 725 15.98 26.10 8.16
CA ASP A 725 16.65 26.07 6.85
C ASP A 725 15.80 25.37 5.79
N GLN A 726 15.09 24.30 6.14
CA GLN A 726 14.11 23.65 5.26
C GLN A 726 12.97 24.60 4.89
N LEU A 727 12.44 25.32 5.88
CA LEU A 727 11.38 26.29 5.65
C LEU A 727 11.89 27.44 4.75
N LYS A 728 13.10 27.94 5.00
CA LYS A 728 13.76 28.91 4.14
C LYS A 728 13.83 28.43 2.68
N GLN A 729 14.30 27.20 2.45
CA GLN A 729 14.42 26.62 1.10
C GLN A 729 13.08 26.47 0.39
N ARG A 730 12.00 26.15 1.10
CA ARG A 730 10.65 26.01 0.52
C ARG A 730 10.10 27.33 -0.04
N TYR A 731 10.43 28.44 0.61
CA TYR A 731 9.94 29.77 0.26
C TYR A 731 10.99 30.66 -0.41
N SER A 732 12.09 30.07 -0.90
CA SER A 732 13.08 30.77 -1.73
C SER A 732 12.93 30.34 -3.19
N ASN A 733 12.98 31.28 -4.13
CA ASN A 733 12.89 30.94 -5.55
C ASN A 733 14.17 30.20 -6.02
N PRO A 734 14.06 28.97 -6.57
CA PRO A 734 15.24 28.20 -7.00
C PRO A 734 15.99 28.80 -8.20
N SER A 735 15.35 29.72 -8.92
CA SER A 735 15.81 30.22 -10.22
C SER A 735 16.79 31.39 -10.12
N GLU A 736 16.92 32.06 -8.97
CA GLU A 736 17.80 33.21 -8.78
C GLU A 736 18.85 32.93 -7.69
N LEU A 737 20.12 33.17 -8.01
CA LEU A 737 21.28 32.86 -7.15
C LEU A 737 21.30 33.63 -5.81
N HIS A 738 20.51 34.72 -5.73
CA HIS A 738 20.31 35.56 -4.55
C HIS A 738 18.82 35.79 -4.24
N ALA A 739 17.96 34.82 -4.57
CA ALA A 739 16.54 34.90 -4.22
C ALA A 739 16.38 35.05 -2.69
N GLY A 740 15.81 36.18 -2.26
CA GLY A 740 15.34 36.34 -0.89
C GLY A 740 14.21 35.37 -0.56
N VAL A 741 13.91 35.22 0.73
CA VAL A 741 12.80 34.40 1.21
C VAL A 741 11.49 35.15 0.99
N GLU A 742 10.56 34.57 0.24
CA GLU A 742 9.20 35.09 0.01
C GLU A 742 8.37 34.98 1.31
N TYR A 743 8.51 35.96 2.19
CA TYR A 743 7.85 35.92 3.49
C TYR A 743 6.32 36.10 3.41
N GLU A 744 5.80 36.73 2.36
CA GLU A 744 4.36 36.91 2.17
C GLU A 744 3.64 35.58 1.97
N ARG A 745 4.23 34.72 1.13
CA ARG A 745 3.72 33.38 0.85
C ARG A 745 3.82 32.47 2.06
N LEU A 746 4.87 32.65 2.86
CA LEU A 746 4.99 31.99 4.15
C LEU A 746 3.87 32.45 5.10
N CYS A 747 3.68 33.75 5.28
CA CYS A 747 2.68 34.29 6.21
C CYS A 747 1.25 33.93 5.77
N ASP A 748 0.94 33.93 4.48
CA ASP A 748 -0.35 33.46 3.95
C ASP A 748 -0.62 31.99 4.32
N LYS A 749 0.42 31.15 4.36
CA LYS A 749 0.29 29.74 4.75
C LYS A 749 0.26 29.51 6.25
N VAL A 750 0.94 30.36 7.04
CA VAL A 750 0.91 30.33 8.50
C VAL A 750 -0.44 30.86 9.02
N PHE A 751 -1.01 31.85 8.34
CA PHE A 751 -2.23 32.55 8.70
C PHE A 751 -3.28 32.44 7.58
N GLU A 752 -3.77 31.24 7.29
CA GLU A 752 -4.69 31.00 6.17
C GLU A 752 -5.96 31.88 6.21
N GLY A 753 -6.38 32.38 7.38
CA GLY A 753 -7.36 33.47 7.52
C GLY A 753 -8.81 33.08 7.22
N ASP A 754 -9.00 32.16 6.28
CA ASP A 754 -10.25 31.45 6.05
C ASP A 754 -10.31 30.33 7.09
N PHE A 755 -11.11 30.53 8.14
CA PHE A 755 -11.20 29.65 9.31
C PHE A 755 -11.68 28.22 9.00
N GLU A 756 -11.68 27.77 7.75
CA GLU A 756 -12.04 26.42 7.32
C GLU A 756 -11.08 25.37 7.88
N ASP A 757 -9.77 25.54 7.71
CA ASP A 757 -8.76 24.60 8.25
C ASP A 757 -8.70 24.67 9.78
N TYR A 758 -8.98 25.84 10.33
CA TYR A 758 -9.10 26.08 11.77
C TYR A 758 -10.31 25.35 12.38
N MET A 759 -11.48 25.48 11.77
CA MET A 759 -12.70 24.76 12.14
C MET A 759 -12.55 23.29 11.84
N ALA A 760 -11.95 22.89 10.71
CA ALA A 760 -11.66 21.51 10.41
C ALA A 760 -10.80 20.92 11.54
N ALA A 761 -9.66 21.50 11.92
CA ALA A 761 -8.84 20.98 13.03
C ALA A 761 -9.62 20.83 14.36
N LEU A 762 -10.45 21.80 14.71
CA LEU A 762 -11.34 21.80 15.86
C LEU A 762 -12.41 20.69 15.79
N LEU A 763 -12.96 20.45 14.60
CA LEU A 763 -13.99 19.45 14.34
C LEU A 763 -13.39 18.07 14.03
N MET A 764 -12.09 17.95 13.69
CA MET A 764 -11.36 16.71 13.43
C MET A 764 -10.95 15.99 14.72
N VAL A 765 -10.90 16.73 15.84
CA VAL A 765 -10.94 16.18 17.22
C VAL A 765 -12.32 15.60 17.55
N LEU A 766 -13.32 15.81 16.71
CA LEU A 766 -14.69 15.38 16.92
C LEU A 766 -15.25 14.73 15.65
N PRO A 767 -14.82 13.52 15.26
CA PRO A 767 -15.66 12.72 14.38
C PRO A 767 -17.04 12.63 15.05
N GLU A 768 -18.10 12.82 14.26
CA GLU A 768 -19.44 12.49 14.70
C GLU A 768 -19.38 11.11 15.35
N ARG A 769 -19.89 11.00 16.59
CA ARG A 769 -19.90 9.74 17.32
C ARG A 769 -20.45 8.62 16.42
N GLY A 770 -19.56 7.77 15.92
CA GLY A 770 -19.90 6.43 15.45
C GLY A 770 -20.16 6.23 13.95
N ASP A 771 -20.19 7.25 13.09
CA ASP A 771 -20.38 7.05 11.64
C ASP A 771 -19.11 7.38 10.83
N LEU A 772 -18.07 6.57 11.04
CA LEU A 772 -16.88 6.54 10.15
C LEU A 772 -17.22 6.14 8.70
N SER A 773 -18.47 5.75 8.44
CA SER A 773 -18.99 5.32 7.13
C SER A 773 -19.36 6.50 6.21
N SER A 774 -19.69 7.67 6.78
CA SER A 774 -20.17 8.84 6.04
C SER A 774 -19.04 9.81 5.64
N VAL A 775 -17.89 9.72 6.29
CA VAL A 775 -16.72 10.53 5.99
C VAL A 775 -15.97 9.90 4.82
N ASP A 776 -15.93 10.57 3.67
CA ASP A 776 -15.06 10.16 2.56
C ASP A 776 -13.60 10.29 3.01
N LEU A 777 -13.04 9.16 3.44
CA LEU A 777 -11.67 9.01 3.92
C LEU A 777 -10.64 9.56 2.93
N ASN A 778 -10.93 9.55 1.63
CA ASN A 778 -10.02 10.08 0.62
C ASN A 778 -10.11 11.60 0.50
N GLN A 779 -11.29 12.19 0.71
CA GLN A 779 -11.46 13.63 0.79
C GLN A 779 -10.82 14.19 2.07
N TYR A 780 -11.01 13.51 3.20
CA TYR A 780 -10.34 13.74 4.48
C TYR A 780 -8.80 13.74 4.34
N ARG A 781 -8.25 12.72 3.65
CA ARG A 781 -6.81 12.61 3.34
C ARG A 781 -6.30 13.76 2.46
N LYS A 782 -7.07 14.20 1.47
CA LYS A 782 -6.69 15.31 0.59
C LYS A 782 -6.62 16.65 1.32
N HIS A 783 -7.55 16.91 2.25
CA HIS A 783 -7.57 18.14 3.03
C HIS A 783 -6.40 18.24 4.01
N LEU A 784 -6.04 17.15 4.69
CA LEU A 784 -4.90 17.11 5.63
C LEU A 784 -3.54 17.38 4.98
N ILE A 785 -3.39 17.04 3.71
CA ILE A 785 -2.07 16.95 3.08
C ILE A 785 -1.66 18.27 2.37
N GLY A 786 -2.59 19.20 2.16
CA GLY A 786 -2.33 20.45 1.43
C GLY A 786 -1.96 20.19 -0.04
N GLY A 787 -2.37 21.07 -0.95
CA GLY A 787 -2.32 20.85 -2.40
C GLY A 787 -0.94 20.62 -3.04
N ASN A 788 0.17 20.57 -2.29
CA ASN A 788 1.54 20.52 -2.80
C ASN A 788 2.37 19.30 -2.34
N ALA A 789 1.76 18.21 -1.88
CA ALA A 789 2.53 17.03 -1.51
C ALA A 789 3.11 16.27 -2.72
N ILE A 790 4.38 15.92 -2.61
CA ILE A 790 5.07 15.03 -3.55
C ILE A 790 4.30 13.69 -3.58
N PRO A 791 3.89 13.17 -4.75
CA PRO A 791 3.06 11.96 -4.79
C PRO A 791 3.81 10.73 -4.26
N THR A 792 3.09 9.87 -3.54
CA THR A 792 3.58 8.58 -3.05
C THR A 792 3.64 7.54 -4.17
N VAL A 793 4.36 6.41 -3.96
CA VAL A 793 4.37 5.31 -4.94
C VAL A 793 2.95 4.81 -5.18
N ARG A 794 2.15 4.74 -4.11
CA ARG A 794 0.71 4.47 -4.15
C ARG A 794 -0.02 5.31 -5.19
N ASN A 795 0.12 6.64 -5.13
CA ASN A 795 -0.61 7.55 -6.01
C ASN A 795 -0.26 7.32 -7.48
N TYR A 796 1.02 7.07 -7.78
CA TYR A 796 1.45 6.74 -9.13
C TYR A 796 0.91 5.39 -9.60
N LEU A 797 0.95 4.35 -8.76
CA LEU A 797 0.43 3.03 -9.10
C LEU A 797 -1.10 3.04 -9.30
N ASP A 798 -1.83 3.75 -8.45
CA ASP A 798 -3.29 3.92 -8.59
C ASP A 798 -3.62 4.65 -9.91
N LYS A 799 -2.84 5.67 -10.28
CA LYS A 799 -2.95 6.34 -11.59
C LYS A 799 -2.64 5.42 -12.77
N VAL A 800 -1.60 4.57 -12.64
CA VAL A 800 -1.23 3.59 -13.67
C VAL A 800 -2.34 2.55 -13.84
N ASN A 801 -2.85 1.98 -12.75
CA ASN A 801 -3.94 1.01 -12.79
C ASN A 801 -5.22 1.62 -13.36
N GLY A 802 -5.53 2.87 -12.98
CA GLY A 802 -6.59 3.66 -13.58
C GLY A 802 -6.43 3.82 -15.09
N ALA A 803 -5.26 4.24 -15.56
CA ALA A 803 -4.97 4.41 -16.99
C ALA A 803 -5.05 3.09 -17.78
N VAL A 804 -4.55 1.99 -17.21
CA VAL A 804 -4.62 0.65 -17.82
C VAL A 804 -6.08 0.20 -17.96
N ARG A 805 -6.91 0.41 -16.93
CA ARG A 805 -8.36 0.16 -17.02
C ARG A 805 -9.05 1.06 -18.02
N GLU A 806 -8.67 2.34 -18.05
CA GLU A 806 -9.29 3.31 -18.94
C GLU A 806 -8.99 3.03 -20.42
N CYS A 807 -8.00 2.21 -20.75
CA CYS A 807 -7.69 1.80 -22.13
C CYS A 807 -7.61 2.99 -23.11
N GLY A 808 -7.21 4.18 -22.64
CA GLY A 808 -7.18 5.41 -23.46
C GLY A 808 -8.56 5.95 -23.86
N GLY A 809 -9.63 5.59 -23.15
CA GLY A 809 -11.01 5.99 -23.45
C GLY A 809 -11.76 5.04 -24.40
N ASP A 810 -11.09 4.02 -24.93
CA ASP A 810 -11.69 3.08 -25.87
C ASP A 810 -12.67 2.11 -25.17
N VAL A 811 -13.96 2.38 -25.37
CA VAL A 811 -15.06 1.60 -24.77
C VAL A 811 -15.07 0.14 -25.24
N GLN A 812 -14.71 -0.14 -26.50
CA GLN A 812 -14.70 -1.51 -27.01
C GLN A 812 -13.60 -2.33 -26.35
N ARG A 813 -12.42 -1.73 -26.12
CA ARG A 813 -11.31 -2.40 -25.44
C ARG A 813 -11.62 -2.67 -23.97
N LYS A 814 -12.23 -1.70 -23.27
CA LYS A 814 -12.72 -1.89 -21.89
C LYS A 814 -13.71 -3.06 -21.83
N LEU A 815 -14.71 -3.04 -22.70
CA LEU A 815 -15.75 -4.05 -22.74
C LEU A 815 -15.17 -5.44 -23.04
N ASN A 816 -14.23 -5.56 -23.97
CA ASN A 816 -13.56 -6.82 -24.28
C ASN A 816 -12.78 -7.37 -23.07
N ASN A 817 -12.06 -6.52 -22.34
CA ASN A 817 -11.34 -6.91 -21.13
C ASN A 817 -12.30 -7.36 -20.02
N THR A 818 -13.37 -6.61 -19.78
CA THR A 818 -14.40 -6.95 -18.79
C THR A 818 -15.15 -8.24 -19.15
N ILE A 819 -15.48 -8.46 -20.43
CA ILE A 819 -16.12 -9.72 -20.89
C ILE A 819 -15.17 -10.91 -20.75
N ARG A 820 -13.88 -10.75 -21.03
CA ARG A 820 -12.87 -11.80 -20.78
C ARG A 820 -12.78 -12.13 -19.29
N ALA A 821 -12.79 -11.12 -18.41
CA ALA A 821 -12.83 -11.31 -16.97
C ALA A 821 -14.11 -12.04 -16.53
N PHE A 822 -15.27 -11.65 -17.07
CA PHE A 822 -16.55 -12.30 -16.80
C PHE A 822 -16.57 -13.76 -17.27
N SER A 823 -16.13 -14.04 -18.49
CA SER A 823 -16.01 -15.40 -19.05
C SER A 823 -15.03 -16.26 -18.25
N SER A 824 -13.93 -15.67 -17.74
CA SER A 824 -13.01 -16.36 -16.82
C SER A 824 -13.67 -16.73 -15.48
N ALA A 825 -14.47 -15.82 -14.92
CA ALA A 825 -15.16 -16.03 -13.64
C ALA A 825 -16.34 -17.02 -13.77
N PHE A 826 -17.22 -16.82 -14.74
CA PHE A 826 -18.51 -17.51 -14.88
C PHE A 826 -18.59 -18.54 -16.02
N GLY A 827 -17.56 -18.66 -16.87
CA GLY A 827 -17.59 -19.57 -18.03
C GLY A 827 -17.54 -21.06 -17.69
N ARG A 828 -17.20 -21.43 -16.45
CA ARG A 828 -17.26 -22.82 -15.99
C ARG A 828 -18.72 -23.29 -15.89
N ASN A 829 -19.02 -24.48 -16.42
CA ASN A 829 -20.37 -25.05 -16.48
C ASN A 829 -21.15 -25.00 -15.17
N HIS A 830 -20.51 -25.27 -14.02
CA HIS A 830 -21.17 -25.20 -12.72
C HIS A 830 -21.61 -23.78 -12.35
N ARG A 831 -20.72 -22.79 -12.51
CA ARG A 831 -20.99 -21.38 -12.18
C ARG A 831 -22.00 -20.75 -13.13
N LYS A 832 -21.91 -21.09 -14.43
CA LYS A 832 -22.92 -20.70 -15.43
C LYS A 832 -24.32 -21.21 -15.04
N LYS A 833 -24.43 -22.47 -14.60
CA LYS A 833 -25.70 -23.05 -14.13
C LYS A 833 -26.22 -22.37 -12.86
N MET A 834 -25.34 -22.05 -11.91
CA MET A 834 -25.73 -21.32 -10.69
C MET A 834 -26.25 -19.92 -11.01
N LEU A 835 -25.55 -19.16 -11.86
CA LEU A 835 -26.00 -17.83 -12.28
C LEU A 835 -27.35 -17.88 -12.98
N ARG A 836 -27.55 -18.86 -13.89
CA ARG A 836 -28.87 -19.10 -14.51
C ARG A 836 -29.95 -19.43 -13.48
N LYS A 837 -29.66 -20.29 -12.50
CA LYS A 837 -30.59 -20.66 -11.43
C LYS A 837 -31.02 -19.44 -10.60
N HIS A 838 -30.08 -18.56 -10.26
CA HIS A 838 -30.40 -17.31 -9.53
C HIS A 838 -31.28 -16.37 -10.35
N LEU A 839 -30.97 -16.19 -11.65
CA LEU A 839 -31.78 -15.37 -12.55
C LEU A 839 -33.21 -15.93 -12.71
N MET A 840 -33.35 -17.24 -12.86
CA MET A 840 -34.66 -17.91 -12.88
C MET A 840 -35.45 -17.75 -11.58
N ALA A 841 -34.78 -17.68 -10.43
CA ALA A 841 -35.46 -17.46 -9.15
C ALA A 841 -36.05 -16.05 -9.02
N PHE A 842 -35.48 -15.05 -9.70
CA PHE A 842 -36.03 -13.70 -9.77
C PHE A 842 -37.18 -13.56 -10.79
N ASP A 843 -37.17 -14.38 -11.84
CA ASP A 843 -38.18 -14.39 -12.91
C ASP A 843 -39.43 -15.23 -12.55
N VAL A 844 -40.13 -14.83 -11.49
CA VAL A 844 -41.36 -15.51 -11.02
C VAL A 844 -42.47 -15.56 -12.10
N SER A 845 -42.47 -14.57 -13.00
CA SER A 845 -43.44 -14.46 -14.10
C SER A 845 -43.04 -15.23 -15.36
N ASN A 846 -41.92 -15.98 -15.32
CA ASN A 846 -41.40 -16.79 -16.42
C ASN A 846 -41.30 -16.02 -17.75
N THR A 847 -40.85 -14.78 -17.69
CA THR A 847 -40.71 -13.88 -18.84
C THR A 847 -39.47 -14.16 -19.69
N GLY A 848 -38.51 -14.94 -19.16
CA GLY A 848 -37.22 -15.20 -19.81
C GLY A 848 -36.25 -14.01 -19.75
N SER A 849 -36.58 -12.96 -19.01
CA SER A 849 -35.83 -11.68 -18.99
C SER A 849 -35.43 -11.26 -17.58
N CYS A 850 -34.34 -10.50 -17.46
CA CYS A 850 -33.85 -9.96 -16.18
C CYS A 850 -33.70 -8.44 -16.22
N SER A 851 -33.89 -7.78 -15.08
CA SER A 851 -33.62 -6.34 -14.90
C SER A 851 -32.19 -6.06 -14.41
N ARG A 852 -31.79 -4.78 -14.44
CA ARG A 852 -30.49 -4.30 -13.95
C ARG A 852 -30.18 -4.76 -12.53
N ALA A 853 -31.16 -4.63 -11.62
CA ALA A 853 -31.01 -5.00 -10.21
C ALA A 853 -30.93 -6.53 -10.03
N GLU A 854 -31.83 -7.28 -10.69
CA GLU A 854 -31.87 -8.75 -10.64
C GLU A 854 -30.56 -9.38 -11.12
N PHE A 855 -30.01 -8.89 -12.22
CA PHE A 855 -28.73 -9.35 -12.75
C PHE A 855 -27.56 -8.97 -11.84
N GLY A 856 -27.56 -7.73 -11.32
CA GLY A 856 -26.54 -7.24 -10.40
C GLY A 856 -26.48 -8.02 -9.09
N ASP A 857 -27.62 -8.27 -8.46
CA ASP A 857 -27.74 -8.98 -7.19
C ASP A 857 -27.43 -10.47 -7.33
N SER A 858 -27.78 -11.07 -8.48
CA SER A 858 -27.40 -12.46 -8.78
C SER A 858 -25.88 -12.64 -8.80
N ILE A 859 -25.14 -11.71 -9.39
CA ILE A 859 -23.67 -11.75 -9.38
C ILE A 859 -23.12 -11.52 -7.98
N LYS A 860 -23.62 -10.51 -7.26
CA LYS A 860 -23.16 -10.20 -5.89
C LYS A 860 -23.35 -11.38 -4.93
N ARG A 861 -24.47 -12.09 -5.01
CA ARG A 861 -24.73 -13.29 -4.18
C ARG A 861 -23.72 -14.40 -4.45
N ILE A 862 -23.40 -14.69 -5.71
CA ILE A 862 -22.43 -15.74 -6.07
C ILE A 862 -21.00 -15.36 -5.62
N ILE A 863 -20.66 -14.06 -5.67
CA ILE A 863 -19.39 -13.55 -5.14
C ILE A 863 -19.36 -13.69 -3.60
N ALA A 864 -20.45 -13.31 -2.91
CA ALA A 864 -20.55 -13.41 -1.46
C ALA A 864 -20.48 -14.86 -0.95
N ASP A 865 -21.01 -15.81 -1.72
CA ASP A 865 -20.90 -17.24 -1.44
C ASP A 865 -19.47 -17.79 -1.66
N GLY A 866 -18.54 -16.98 -2.19
CA GLY A 866 -17.13 -17.32 -2.35
C GLY A 866 -16.81 -18.22 -3.55
N TYR A 867 -17.76 -18.45 -4.46
CA TYR A 867 -17.55 -19.37 -5.59
C TYR A 867 -16.70 -18.80 -6.73
N CYS A 868 -16.63 -17.47 -6.86
CA CYS A 868 -15.81 -16.78 -7.86
C CYS A 868 -15.40 -15.36 -7.42
N GLU A 869 -14.24 -14.92 -7.89
CA GLU A 869 -13.79 -13.53 -7.79
C GLU A 869 -14.16 -12.79 -9.09
N PHE A 870 -14.84 -11.66 -8.97
CA PHE A 870 -15.11 -10.74 -10.07
C PHE A 870 -15.08 -9.31 -9.51
N ASP A 871 -14.35 -8.40 -10.17
CA ASP A 871 -14.14 -7.04 -9.66
C ASP A 871 -15.46 -6.25 -9.69
N LEU A 872 -15.78 -5.58 -8.58
CA LEU A 872 -16.97 -4.75 -8.42
C LEU A 872 -17.02 -3.60 -9.43
N ARG A 873 -15.86 -3.10 -9.87
CA ARG A 873 -15.78 -2.03 -10.88
C ARG A 873 -16.13 -2.54 -12.28
N ASP A 874 -15.66 -3.74 -12.63
CA ASP A 874 -16.01 -4.44 -13.88
C ASP A 874 -17.49 -4.85 -13.89
N HIS A 875 -18.04 -5.24 -12.74
CA HIS A 875 -19.47 -5.45 -12.52
C HIS A 875 -20.29 -4.19 -12.79
N ALA A 876 -19.89 -3.04 -12.25
CA ALA A 876 -20.58 -1.79 -12.52
C ALA A 876 -20.52 -1.40 -14.01
N LEU A 877 -19.37 -1.60 -14.68
CA LEU A 877 -19.19 -1.32 -16.10
C LEU A 877 -20.10 -2.20 -16.97
N ILE A 878 -20.09 -3.51 -16.76
CA ILE A 878 -20.87 -4.45 -17.59
C ILE A 878 -22.37 -4.24 -17.41
N ILE A 879 -22.82 -3.94 -16.19
CA ILE A 879 -24.23 -3.68 -15.88
C ILE A 879 -24.67 -2.33 -16.44
N GLY A 880 -23.85 -1.29 -16.26
CA GLY A 880 -24.13 0.04 -16.80
C GLY A 880 -24.24 0.02 -18.32
N TYR A 881 -23.40 -0.78 -18.98
CA TYR A 881 -23.44 -0.94 -20.43
C TYR A 881 -24.62 -1.80 -20.89
N LEU A 882 -24.84 -3.00 -20.34
CA LEU A 882 -25.94 -3.88 -20.77
C LEU A 882 -27.34 -3.33 -20.44
N PHE A 883 -27.45 -2.54 -19.38
CA PHE A 883 -28.70 -1.95 -18.88
C PHE A 883 -28.56 -0.42 -18.74
N PRO A 884 -28.72 0.33 -19.85
CA PRO A 884 -28.57 1.79 -19.85
C PRO A 884 -29.56 2.50 -18.92
N ARG A 885 -30.77 1.96 -18.79
CA ARG A 885 -31.82 2.46 -17.87
C ARG A 885 -32.14 1.38 -16.83
N ALA A 886 -32.65 1.80 -15.67
CA ALA A 886 -32.91 0.88 -14.56
C ALA A 886 -34.01 -0.15 -14.87
N TRP A 887 -35.00 0.23 -15.69
CA TRP A 887 -36.14 -0.59 -16.09
C TRP A 887 -35.90 -1.45 -17.35
N THR A 888 -34.78 -1.27 -18.05
CA THR A 888 -34.42 -2.07 -19.23
C THR A 888 -34.35 -3.55 -18.86
N ARG A 889 -34.92 -4.43 -19.70
CA ARG A 889 -34.88 -5.88 -19.49
C ARG A 889 -34.18 -6.58 -20.64
N GLN A 890 -33.38 -7.59 -20.31
CA GLN A 890 -32.60 -8.37 -21.29
C GLN A 890 -32.87 -9.87 -21.10
N PRO A 891 -32.97 -10.66 -22.19
CA PRO A 891 -33.12 -12.10 -22.11
C PRO A 891 -31.88 -12.74 -21.46
N TYR A 892 -32.06 -13.45 -20.35
CA TYR A 892 -30.93 -13.91 -19.54
C TYR A 892 -30.15 -15.07 -20.19
N ASP A 893 -30.78 -15.88 -21.04
CA ASP A 893 -30.11 -16.99 -21.73
C ASP A 893 -29.15 -16.49 -22.83
N ASP A 894 -29.62 -15.56 -23.67
CA ASP A 894 -28.80 -14.90 -24.70
C ASP A 894 -27.66 -14.10 -24.06
N LEU A 895 -27.95 -13.37 -22.97
CA LEU A 895 -26.98 -12.60 -22.22
C LEU A 895 -25.85 -13.49 -21.68
N LEU A 896 -26.19 -14.65 -21.11
CA LEU A 896 -25.21 -15.61 -20.62
C LEU A 896 -24.42 -16.29 -21.75
N GLU A 897 -25.03 -16.51 -22.91
CA GLU A 897 -24.36 -17.07 -24.08
C GLU A 897 -23.31 -16.11 -24.63
N VAL A 898 -23.72 -14.87 -24.90
CA VAL A 898 -22.86 -13.81 -25.46
C VAL A 898 -21.69 -13.49 -24.53
N LEU A 899 -21.95 -13.34 -23.22
CA LEU A 899 -20.91 -13.01 -22.25
C LEU A 899 -19.91 -14.15 -22.04
N VAL A 900 -20.36 -15.41 -22.04
CA VAL A 900 -19.47 -16.57 -21.87
C VAL A 900 -18.67 -16.85 -23.15
N ALA A 901 -19.30 -16.69 -24.32
CA ALA A 901 -18.68 -16.87 -25.64
C ALA A 901 -17.68 -15.76 -26.01
N ARG A 902 -17.62 -14.67 -25.22
CA ARG A 902 -16.77 -13.50 -25.45
C ARG A 902 -17.11 -12.73 -26.73
N ASP A 903 -18.38 -12.74 -27.13
CA ASP A 903 -18.84 -12.04 -28.33
C ASP A 903 -19.14 -10.56 -28.03
N VAL A 904 -18.14 -9.70 -28.21
CA VAL A 904 -18.26 -8.24 -28.01
C VAL A 904 -19.30 -7.64 -28.96
N LYS A 905 -19.40 -8.14 -30.21
CA LYS A 905 -20.37 -7.62 -31.20
C LYS A 905 -21.79 -7.99 -30.81
N GLY A 906 -21.99 -9.19 -30.24
CA GLY A 906 -23.24 -9.60 -29.61
C GLY A 906 -23.67 -8.64 -28.50
N VAL A 907 -22.75 -8.29 -27.58
CA VAL A 907 -23.05 -7.36 -26.47
C VAL A 907 -23.44 -5.98 -26.98
N VAL A 908 -22.75 -5.45 -27.99
CA VAL A 908 -23.09 -4.15 -28.60
C VAL A 908 -24.49 -4.18 -29.22
N ARG A 909 -24.84 -5.25 -29.97
CA ARG A 909 -26.19 -5.40 -30.53
C ARG A 909 -27.27 -5.47 -29.45
N MET A 910 -27.00 -6.16 -28.33
CA MET A 910 -27.94 -6.21 -27.20
C MET A 910 -28.10 -4.85 -26.52
N HIS A 911 -27.02 -4.07 -26.40
CA HIS A 911 -27.05 -2.69 -25.89
C HIS A 911 -27.90 -1.77 -26.78
N ASP A 912 -27.70 -1.81 -28.09
CA ASP A 912 -28.45 -0.99 -29.04
C ASP A 912 -29.95 -1.34 -28.99
N ALA A 913 -30.27 -2.63 -28.90
CA ALA A 913 -31.65 -3.10 -28.69
C ALA A 913 -32.22 -2.57 -27.36
N ALA A 914 -31.44 -2.59 -26.28
CA ALA A 914 -31.81 -2.04 -24.97
C ALA A 914 -32.15 -0.54 -25.02
N MET A 915 -31.36 0.24 -25.78
CA MET A 915 -31.58 1.69 -25.93
C MET A 915 -32.87 2.00 -26.69
N SER A 916 -33.32 1.10 -27.57
CA SER A 916 -34.57 1.24 -28.33
C SER A 916 -35.83 0.77 -27.58
N GLN A 917 -35.68 0.12 -26.42
CA GLN A 917 -36.83 -0.35 -25.63
C GLN A 917 -37.63 0.81 -25.03
N GLN A 918 -38.95 0.65 -25.00
CA GLN A 918 -39.86 1.51 -24.24
C GLN A 918 -40.16 0.89 -22.87
N GLU A 919 -40.53 1.72 -21.91
CA GLU A 919 -40.88 1.26 -20.57
C GLU A 919 -42.19 0.50 -20.62
N ASP A 920 -42.19 -0.76 -20.16
CA ASP A 920 -43.37 -1.62 -20.19
C ASP A 920 -44.18 -1.44 -18.89
N PRO A 921 -45.43 -0.94 -18.98
CA PRO A 921 -46.21 -0.59 -17.80
C PRO A 921 -46.60 -1.79 -16.93
N ARG A 922 -46.46 -3.03 -17.44
CA ARG A 922 -46.71 -4.26 -16.68
C ARG A 922 -45.78 -4.42 -15.47
N PHE A 923 -44.66 -3.69 -15.42
CA PHE A 923 -43.65 -3.80 -14.37
C PHE A 923 -43.62 -2.60 -13.40
N HIS A 924 -44.56 -1.67 -13.46
CA HIS A 924 -44.67 -0.55 -12.50
C HIS A 924 -45.18 -0.96 -11.10
N PHE A 925 -45.82 -2.12 -10.98
CA PHE A 925 -46.38 -2.63 -9.72
C PHE A 925 -45.44 -3.65 -9.06
N ARG A 926 -44.27 -3.21 -8.59
CA ARG A 926 -43.45 -4.00 -7.66
C ARG A 926 -42.70 -3.11 -6.68
#